data_AF-A0A023GP41-F1
#
_entry.id   AF-A0A023GP41-F1
#
_cell.length_a   1.000
_cell.length_b   1.000
_cell.length_c   1.000
_cell.angle_alpha   90.00
_cell.angle_beta   90.00
_cell.angle_gamma   90.00
#
_symmetry.space_group_name_H-M   'P 1'
#
loop_
_entity.id
_entity.type
_entity.pdbx_description
1 polymer ?
#
loop_
_entity_poly.entity_id
_entity_poly.type
_entity_poly.pdbx_seq_one_letter_code
_entity_poly.pdbx_strand_id
1 'polypeptide(L)'
;LVRGRITRSYVGDVRGFSRSYQLLRSAAFRRLAGHGQGYLRDLGRRWDRLSFALCLAGGRCNAAMKAFVATIGVLLIALGPVAGFENGKEYVYNYEGRIQTLSLDQPLHSNGFAFRSKISMQPRGELTFFKISDFVFDQFHGETIDLRTHEFNFHHDDALTDYLERPFAAAFKDGKFEHAELGKEEPLWSHNIKKGILSLFQLDLTKRSQINPLGNEFVVTEDGLNGMCHTTYVVSEEEGRLEVTKVKDLEKCDRRPFHFTGTHKGRPCVGCKSEKWLPLTMTSEVKYRLKGSRENYVISCACGTSDQVLAPYGNGKTFHVQINNTATLIDEHENAAEISLPEVESHERLSHVFPKSEDAVSGVELQSSNHYVHEFGLTGSKETFIEGLKRLASIEYSEEDYKNMRDKPSASLLFLQLFSNFLTFSYDEISDTYNQHVLNAPNGNKTHIRSAFLDLLVASGNNPHIAFGLKLINAGQLSLDEADRLLLKMTSNLKEFSVAVVSEIASVCNSEFVSASEPLRSTCILAVSALVGGARCNRATNLLEADSGLCSPHIVELFFNYSVTPDDVRSRSEQRVTYYINAAGNLATSSAVRYLQRFAHHHQPITRRTAALWALTRTAPLNAALVRSIVLPIYENTSEPLVVRAAAFINILLTEPDLFLLRHIARSLIDDPSDQLVSFVSTTLRGIVDSKFPCAHAMAEKLRYVLPLWDNVRRLNKPVDITQSSTYTMSGYSHQYDTGSQTIVSIIRSEDSFLPHTIYASSQVYGAGNVYELLALTFEQWGLDRLVNALVGPTPGSTRNLWNVLGRRRFTRQASETNRKHIEQALPIA
;
A
#
# COMPACT_ATOMS: atom_id res chain seq x y z
N LEU A 1 -14.93 -45.03 -29.54
CA LEU A 1 -14.13 -46.28 -29.51
C LEU A 1 -13.23 -46.24 -28.27
N VAL A 2 -13.32 -47.28 -27.43
CA VAL A 2 -12.39 -47.72 -26.35
C VAL A 2 -12.04 -46.67 -25.28
N ARG A 3 -12.60 -46.59 -24.06
CA ARG A 3 -12.83 -47.54 -22.94
C ARG A 3 -11.57 -48.23 -22.39
N GLY A 4 -11.08 -47.75 -21.24
CA GLY A 4 -10.21 -48.47 -20.31
C GLY A 4 -10.71 -48.29 -18.87
N ARG A 5 -10.97 -49.40 -18.18
CA ARG A 5 -11.62 -49.53 -16.85
C ARG A 5 -10.60 -50.01 -15.80
N ILE A 6 -10.68 -49.42 -14.61
CA ILE A 6 -10.78 -50.03 -13.25
C ILE A 6 -9.68 -50.97 -12.72
N THR A 7 -9.19 -50.68 -11.49
CA THR A 7 -9.13 -51.53 -10.25
C THR A 7 -8.50 -50.71 -9.09
N ARG A 8 -9.17 -50.31 -7.99
CA ARG A 8 -9.37 -50.96 -6.64
C ARG A 8 -8.16 -51.77 -6.14
N SER A 9 -7.61 -51.62 -4.91
CA SER A 9 -8.16 -51.81 -3.53
C SER A 9 -7.08 -51.43 -2.48
N TYR A 10 -7.32 -50.88 -1.28
CA TYR A 10 -7.63 -51.49 0.05
C TYR A 10 -7.76 -50.32 1.07
N VAL A 11 -8.84 -50.05 1.82
CA VAL A 11 -9.45 -50.66 3.04
C VAL A 11 -8.56 -50.67 4.30
N GLY A 12 -9.02 -49.95 5.34
CA GLY A 12 -8.61 -50.03 6.74
C GLY A 12 -9.43 -49.08 7.65
N ASP A 13 -10.62 -49.53 8.08
CA ASP A 13 -11.45 -49.03 9.21
C ASP A 13 -10.63 -49.07 10.54
N VAL A 14 -10.88 -48.27 11.61
CA VAL A 14 -12.00 -48.37 12.57
C VAL A 14 -12.08 -47.13 13.49
N ARG A 15 -13.32 -46.62 13.62
CA ARG A 15 -14.09 -45.99 14.73
C ARG A 15 -13.47 -45.68 16.12
N GLY A 16 -13.95 -44.55 16.67
CA GLY A 16 -14.09 -44.17 18.10
C GLY A 16 -13.63 -42.72 18.29
N PHE A 17 -14.35 -41.71 18.84
CA PHE A 17 -15.41 -41.56 19.84
C PHE A 17 -16.11 -40.20 19.53
N SER A 18 -17.42 -40.15 19.32
CA SER A 18 -18.45 -39.70 20.29
C SER A 18 -18.20 -38.38 21.05
N ARG A 19 -19.00 -37.37 20.68
CA ARG A 19 -19.70 -36.37 21.53
C ARG A 19 -18.89 -35.57 22.55
N SER A 20 -18.85 -34.25 22.36
CA SER A 20 -19.43 -33.20 23.24
C SER A 20 -18.80 -31.83 22.95
N TYR A 21 -19.52 -30.76 23.26
CA TYR A 21 -19.12 -29.34 23.26
C TYR A 21 -19.45 -28.49 22.02
N GLN A 22 -20.75 -28.33 21.78
CA GLN A 22 -21.33 -27.00 21.58
C GLN A 22 -22.28 -26.72 22.73
N LEU A 23 -22.07 -25.63 23.47
CA LEU A 23 -23.09 -24.71 24.02
C LEU A 23 -22.45 -23.75 25.05
N LEU A 24 -22.90 -22.49 25.01
CA LEU A 24 -22.69 -21.39 25.96
C LEU A 24 -21.39 -20.56 25.83
N ARG A 25 -21.36 -19.70 24.81
CA ARG A 25 -20.75 -18.36 24.92
C ARG A 25 -21.75 -17.30 24.46
N SER A 26 -22.61 -16.86 25.37
CA SER A 26 -23.21 -15.53 25.37
C SER A 26 -23.75 -15.23 26.77
N ALA A 27 -23.66 -13.98 27.19
CA ALA A 27 -24.12 -13.40 28.46
C ALA A 27 -23.20 -13.56 29.69
N ALA A 28 -22.07 -12.84 29.70
CA ALA A 28 -21.52 -12.20 30.92
C ALA A 28 -20.36 -11.25 30.56
N PHE A 29 -20.60 -10.26 29.69
CA PHE A 29 -19.67 -9.15 29.45
C PHE A 29 -20.45 -7.85 29.54
N ARG A 30 -20.79 -7.45 30.78
CA ARG A 30 -21.21 -6.09 31.20
C ARG A 30 -21.52 -6.13 32.70
N ARG A 31 -20.47 -6.24 33.51
CA ARG A 31 -20.35 -5.84 34.93
C ARG A 31 -19.08 -6.49 35.44
N LEU A 32 -17.96 -5.78 35.31
CA LEU A 32 -16.72 -5.88 36.11
C LEU A 32 -15.72 -4.88 35.49
N ALA A 33 -16.12 -3.61 35.48
CA ALA A 33 -15.20 -2.48 35.40
C ALA A 33 -15.33 -1.80 36.77
N GLY A 34 -14.29 -1.92 37.59
CA GLY A 34 -14.28 -1.41 38.96
C GLY A 34 -13.76 -2.42 39.97
N HIS A 35 -12.45 -2.66 39.96
CA HIS A 35 -11.59 -2.89 41.13
C HIS A 35 -10.31 -3.63 40.70
N GLY A 36 -9.25 -2.85 40.48
CA GLY A 36 -7.93 -3.33 40.08
C GLY A 36 -6.82 -2.40 40.59
N GLN A 37 -6.90 -1.99 41.85
CA GLN A 37 -5.81 -1.37 42.61
C GLN A 37 -5.83 -1.98 44.01
N GLY A 38 -5.07 -3.06 44.21
CA GLY A 38 -5.07 -3.77 45.49
C GLY A 38 -4.23 -5.04 45.55
N TYR A 39 -3.34 -5.30 44.59
CA TYR A 39 -2.55 -6.54 44.56
C TYR A 39 -1.03 -6.34 44.51
N LEU A 40 -0.55 -5.11 44.68
CA LEU A 40 0.89 -4.77 44.71
C LEU A 40 1.36 -4.22 46.07
N ARG A 41 0.53 -4.30 47.12
CA ARG A 41 0.87 -3.81 48.47
C ARG A 41 1.08 -4.90 49.54
N ASP A 42 0.87 -6.18 49.20
CA ASP A 42 0.95 -7.29 50.16
C ASP A 42 2.14 -8.24 49.98
N LEU A 43 2.97 -8.06 48.94
CA LEU A 43 4.24 -8.80 48.82
C LEU A 43 5.44 -8.10 49.47
N GLY A 44 5.34 -6.80 49.77
CA GLY A 44 6.40 -6.03 50.43
C GLY A 44 6.39 -6.08 51.97
N ARG A 45 5.35 -6.64 52.61
CA ARG A 45 5.22 -6.67 54.08
C ARG A 45 5.53 -8.02 54.73
N ARG A 46 5.93 -9.02 53.95
CA ARG A 46 6.36 -10.35 54.45
C ARG A 46 7.87 -10.57 54.50
N TRP A 47 8.67 -9.62 54.02
CA TRP A 47 10.14 -9.70 54.09
C TRP A 47 10.76 -8.94 55.28
N ASP A 48 10.07 -7.97 55.87
CA ASP A 48 10.57 -7.20 57.02
C ASP A 48 10.26 -7.79 58.40
N ARG A 49 9.64 -8.99 58.47
CA ARG A 49 9.33 -9.67 59.74
C ARG A 49 10.13 -10.94 60.00
N LEU A 50 11.04 -11.35 59.11
CA LEU A 50 11.96 -12.46 59.37
C LEU A 50 13.36 -12.02 59.84
N SER A 51 13.69 -10.73 59.73
CA SER A 51 15.02 -10.22 60.09
C SER A 51 15.14 -9.63 61.50
N PHE A 52 14.07 -9.68 62.31
CA PHE A 52 14.03 -9.03 63.64
C PHE A 52 13.83 -9.98 64.84
N ALA A 53 13.83 -11.31 64.63
CA ALA A 53 13.56 -12.29 65.68
C ALA A 53 14.72 -13.24 66.00
N LEU A 54 15.98 -12.83 65.81
CA LEU A 54 17.16 -13.67 66.08
C LEU A 54 18.34 -12.94 66.74
N CYS A 55 18.09 -11.90 67.54
CA CYS A 55 19.16 -11.13 68.21
C CYS A 55 19.01 -10.94 69.73
N LEU A 56 18.34 -11.84 70.45
CA LEU A 56 18.37 -11.85 71.93
C LEU A 56 18.24 -13.29 72.48
N ALA A 57 19.37 -13.99 72.56
CA ALA A 57 19.73 -14.96 73.62
C ALA A 57 21.02 -15.66 73.20
N GLY A 58 22.08 -15.50 73.99
CA GLY A 58 23.39 -16.09 73.73
C GLY A 58 23.40 -17.62 73.83
N GLY A 59 24.33 -18.25 73.11
CA GLY A 59 24.69 -19.65 73.34
C GLY A 59 25.07 -20.42 72.08
N ARG A 60 26.38 -20.39 71.75
CA ARG A 60 27.17 -21.38 70.99
C ARG A 60 26.43 -22.27 69.96
N CYS A 61 26.64 -22.00 68.66
CA CYS A 61 26.58 -23.07 67.66
C CYS A 61 27.53 -22.85 66.47
N ASN A 62 28.54 -23.71 66.43
CA ASN A 62 29.43 -24.19 65.37
C ASN A 62 29.77 -23.32 64.14
N ALA A 63 31.09 -23.10 64.01
CA ALA A 63 31.80 -22.57 62.84
C ALA A 63 31.58 -23.35 61.51
N ALA A 64 30.93 -24.51 61.55
CA ALA A 64 30.66 -25.33 60.35
C ALA A 64 29.55 -24.74 59.44
N MET A 65 28.60 -23.97 59.98
CA MET A 65 27.46 -23.46 59.19
C MET A 65 27.78 -22.16 58.42
N LYS A 66 28.77 -21.38 58.89
CA LYS A 66 29.29 -20.21 58.16
C LYS A 66 30.15 -20.61 56.96
N ALA A 67 30.85 -21.74 57.03
CA ALA A 67 31.61 -22.27 55.90
C ALA A 67 30.71 -22.77 54.76
N PHE A 68 29.54 -23.35 55.10
CA PHE A 68 28.61 -23.94 54.11
C PHE A 68 27.80 -22.87 53.35
N VAL A 69 27.45 -21.75 53.99
CA VAL A 69 26.76 -20.63 53.31
C VAL A 69 27.73 -19.78 52.47
N ALA A 70 29.01 -19.69 52.86
CA ALA A 70 30.04 -19.03 52.06
C ALA A 70 30.44 -19.84 50.80
N THR A 71 30.33 -21.18 50.83
CA THR A 71 30.65 -22.01 49.64
C THR A 71 29.50 -22.12 48.64
N ILE A 72 28.23 -22.02 49.07
CA ILE A 72 27.07 -22.00 48.15
C ILE A 72 26.82 -20.59 47.58
N GLY A 73 27.22 -19.53 48.30
CA GLY A 73 27.19 -18.14 47.79
C GLY A 73 28.24 -17.83 46.71
N VAL A 74 29.24 -18.70 46.51
CA VAL A 74 30.28 -18.58 45.46
C VAL A 74 29.95 -19.44 44.22
N LEU A 75 28.89 -20.25 44.27
CA LEU A 75 28.41 -21.04 43.12
C LEU A 75 27.16 -20.43 42.44
N LEU A 76 26.95 -19.13 42.63
CA LEU A 76 25.97 -18.33 41.88
C LEU A 76 26.73 -17.47 40.87
N ILE A 77 26.73 -17.95 39.62
CA ILE A 77 26.86 -17.16 38.40
C ILE A 77 28.20 -16.40 38.29
N ALA A 78 29.26 -17.13 37.93
CA ALA A 78 30.28 -16.55 37.06
C ALA A 78 29.75 -16.57 35.61
N LEU A 79 28.68 -15.82 35.32
CA LEU A 79 28.48 -15.30 33.96
C LEU A 79 29.42 -14.11 33.90
N GLY A 80 30.66 -14.35 33.48
CA GLY A 80 31.48 -13.24 32.99
C GLY A 80 30.72 -12.53 31.87
N PRO A 81 30.90 -11.21 31.68
CA PRO A 81 30.37 -10.56 30.48
C PRO A 81 30.82 -11.36 29.26
N VAL A 82 29.88 -11.72 28.39
CA VAL A 82 30.21 -12.42 27.15
C VAL A 82 30.95 -11.43 26.28
N ALA A 83 32.28 -11.54 26.24
CA ALA A 83 33.16 -10.71 25.44
C ALA A 83 33.65 -11.58 24.29
N GLY A 84 32.97 -11.51 23.14
CA GLY A 84 33.45 -12.19 21.93
C GLY A 84 34.89 -11.78 21.60
N PHE A 85 35.21 -10.49 21.74
CA PHE A 85 36.50 -9.96 21.34
C PHE A 85 37.26 -9.37 22.52
N GLU A 86 38.58 -9.55 22.51
CA GLU A 86 39.45 -9.04 23.56
C GLU A 86 39.73 -7.56 23.36
N ASN A 87 39.55 -6.76 24.42
CA ASN A 87 39.85 -5.34 24.39
C ASN A 87 41.34 -5.09 24.13
N GLY A 88 41.63 -4.17 23.21
CA GLY A 88 42.99 -3.76 22.84
C GLY A 88 43.63 -4.58 21.71
N LYS A 89 43.01 -5.67 21.25
CA LYS A 89 43.44 -6.40 20.05
C LYS A 89 42.81 -5.83 18.79
N GLU A 90 43.50 -6.00 17.66
CA GLU A 90 42.95 -5.79 16.32
C GLU A 90 42.69 -7.14 15.65
N TYR A 91 41.51 -7.26 15.05
CA TYR A 91 41.11 -8.40 14.24
C TYR A 91 40.93 -7.91 12.80
N VAL A 92 41.66 -8.52 11.87
CA VAL A 92 41.58 -8.17 10.44
C VAL A 92 40.80 -9.25 9.70
N TYR A 93 39.77 -8.84 8.98
CA TYR A 93 38.91 -9.72 8.19
C TYR A 93 39.07 -9.43 6.69
N ASN A 94 39.17 -10.48 5.88
CA ASN A 94 38.86 -10.37 4.45
C ASN A 94 37.34 -10.34 4.30
N TYR A 95 36.80 -9.28 3.68
CA TYR A 95 35.37 -9.08 3.48
C TYR A 95 35.02 -9.01 1.99
N GLU A 96 34.27 -10.00 1.54
CA GLU A 96 33.81 -10.09 0.16
C GLU A 96 32.28 -10.08 0.11
N GLY A 97 31.71 -9.45 -0.90
CA GLY A 97 30.28 -9.49 -1.17
C GLY A 97 29.98 -9.64 -2.65
N ARG A 98 28.90 -10.34 -2.96
CA ARG A 98 28.45 -10.62 -4.33
C ARG A 98 26.93 -10.50 -4.36
N ILE A 99 26.42 -9.72 -5.30
CA ILE A 99 25.00 -9.57 -5.57
C ILE A 99 24.74 -9.91 -7.03
N GLN A 100 23.74 -10.74 -7.29
CA GLN A 100 23.30 -11.08 -8.63
C GLN A 100 21.78 -11.03 -8.70
N THR A 101 21.27 -10.37 -9.73
CA THR A 101 19.86 -10.42 -10.11
C THR A 101 19.72 -11.31 -11.34
N LEU A 102 18.75 -12.21 -11.28
CA LEU A 102 18.46 -13.22 -12.28
C LEU A 102 16.99 -13.10 -12.67
N SER A 103 16.70 -13.18 -13.97
CA SER A 103 15.35 -13.35 -14.48
C SER A 103 15.18 -14.79 -14.93
N LEU A 104 14.24 -15.54 -14.33
CA LEU A 104 14.05 -16.94 -14.74
C LEU A 104 13.57 -17.08 -16.20
N ASP A 105 12.94 -16.05 -16.75
CA ASP A 105 12.53 -15.99 -18.16
C ASP A 105 13.69 -15.75 -19.14
N GLN A 106 14.80 -15.20 -18.64
CA GLN A 106 16.03 -14.97 -19.38
C GLN A 106 17.18 -15.57 -18.57
N PRO A 107 17.19 -16.90 -18.38
CA PRO A 107 18.12 -17.55 -17.46
C PRO A 107 19.57 -17.42 -17.91
N LEU A 108 19.79 -17.02 -19.16
CA LEU A 108 21.10 -16.78 -19.73
C LEU A 108 21.66 -15.40 -19.38
N HIS A 109 20.89 -14.46 -18.82
CA HIS A 109 21.37 -13.13 -18.51
C HIS A 109 21.28 -12.82 -17.01
N SER A 110 22.35 -12.24 -16.48
CA SER A 110 22.41 -11.77 -15.10
C SER A 110 23.12 -10.42 -15.00
N ASN A 111 22.81 -9.69 -13.95
CA ASN A 111 23.48 -8.44 -13.65
C ASN A 111 23.68 -8.28 -12.15
N GLY A 112 24.73 -7.56 -11.78
CA GLY A 112 25.07 -7.41 -10.38
C GLY A 112 26.42 -6.78 -10.18
N PHE A 113 26.93 -6.90 -8.95
CA PHE A 113 28.25 -6.43 -8.60
C PHE A 113 28.89 -7.35 -7.57
N ALA A 114 30.21 -7.37 -7.55
CA ALA A 114 31.01 -8.03 -6.54
C ALA A 114 31.99 -7.02 -5.94
N PHE A 115 32.34 -7.16 -4.68
CA PHE A 115 33.37 -6.35 -4.04
C PHE A 115 34.26 -7.19 -3.13
N ARG A 116 35.47 -6.68 -2.88
CA ARG A 116 36.43 -7.18 -1.91
C ARG A 116 37.01 -6.02 -1.13
N SER A 117 37.30 -6.26 0.14
CA SER A 117 37.88 -5.28 1.06
C SER A 117 38.46 -6.00 2.27
N LYS A 118 39.16 -5.24 3.12
CA LYS A 118 39.51 -5.66 4.47
C LYS A 118 38.71 -4.86 5.49
N ILE A 119 38.38 -5.51 6.60
CA ILE A 119 37.78 -4.86 7.78
C ILE A 119 38.74 -5.04 8.95
N SER A 120 39.30 -3.94 9.43
CA SER A 120 39.98 -3.90 10.74
C SER A 120 38.95 -3.63 11.82
N MET A 121 38.94 -4.44 12.87
CA MET A 121 38.05 -4.33 14.02
C MET A 121 38.85 -4.27 15.33
N GLN A 122 38.62 -3.23 16.14
CA GLN A 122 39.35 -2.97 17.38
C GLN A 122 38.36 -2.70 18.54
N PRO A 123 38.12 -3.68 19.43
CA PRO A 123 37.35 -3.46 20.66
C PRO A 123 38.14 -2.60 21.65
N ARG A 124 37.55 -1.50 22.11
CA ARG A 124 38.15 -0.56 23.07
C ARG A 124 37.10 0.04 24.00
N GLY A 125 37.07 -0.47 25.23
CA GLY A 125 36.10 -0.04 26.24
C GLY A 125 34.70 -0.55 25.89
N GLU A 126 33.72 0.35 25.82
CA GLU A 126 32.33 0.05 25.46
C GLU A 126 32.08 0.04 23.94
N LEU A 127 33.05 0.53 23.15
CA LEU A 127 32.93 0.66 21.70
C LEU A 127 33.86 -0.30 20.98
N THR A 128 33.38 -0.82 19.85
CA THR A 128 34.19 -1.53 18.87
C THR A 128 34.35 -0.65 17.64
N PHE A 129 35.60 -0.35 17.29
CA PHE A 129 35.97 0.50 16.15
C PHE A 129 36.18 -0.37 14.92
N PHE A 130 35.71 0.11 13.77
CA PHE A 130 35.78 -0.57 12.48
C PHE A 130 36.38 0.36 11.43
N LYS A 131 37.20 -0.19 10.54
CA LYS A 131 37.72 0.50 9.36
C LYS A 131 37.71 -0.44 8.17
N ILE A 132 37.12 0.01 7.07
CA ILE A 132 37.21 -0.67 5.77
C ILE A 132 38.47 -0.15 5.07
N SER A 133 39.22 -1.03 4.41
CA SER A 133 40.36 -0.65 3.60
C SER A 133 40.48 -1.55 2.37
N ASP A 134 41.24 -1.09 1.38
CA ASP A 134 41.49 -1.81 0.13
C ASP A 134 40.16 -2.18 -0.58
N PHE A 135 39.16 -1.29 -0.53
CA PHE A 135 37.87 -1.56 -1.16
C PHE A 135 37.97 -1.49 -2.68
N VAL A 136 37.61 -2.59 -3.34
CA VAL A 136 37.56 -2.71 -4.79
C VAL A 136 36.29 -3.43 -5.21
N PHE A 137 35.73 -3.06 -6.34
CA PHE A 137 34.48 -3.65 -6.84
C PHE A 137 34.53 -3.93 -8.34
N ASP A 138 33.61 -4.75 -8.81
CA ASP A 138 33.38 -5.05 -10.21
C ASP A 138 31.87 -5.09 -10.47
N GLN A 139 31.44 -4.57 -11.62
CA GLN A 139 30.06 -4.61 -12.06
C GLN A 139 29.96 -5.46 -13.31
N PHE A 140 29.02 -6.41 -13.31
CA PHE A 140 28.81 -7.29 -14.45
C PHE A 140 27.37 -7.18 -14.97
N HIS A 141 27.25 -7.23 -16.29
CA HIS A 141 25.98 -7.26 -17.00
C HIS A 141 26.17 -8.07 -18.28
N GLY A 142 25.47 -9.19 -18.42
CA GLY A 142 25.64 -10.06 -19.57
C GLY A 142 25.20 -11.47 -19.25
N GLU A 143 25.95 -12.46 -19.73
CA GLU A 143 25.63 -13.86 -19.51
C GLU A 143 25.56 -14.22 -18.01
N THR A 144 24.73 -15.19 -17.66
CA THR A 144 24.60 -15.66 -16.28
C THR A 144 25.90 -16.29 -15.81
N ILE A 145 26.45 -15.76 -14.73
CA ILE A 145 27.70 -16.22 -14.13
C ILE A 145 27.42 -17.08 -12.90
N ASP A 146 28.25 -18.09 -12.66
CA ASP A 146 28.34 -18.72 -11.33
C ASP A 146 29.14 -17.79 -10.43
N LEU A 147 28.45 -17.14 -9.49
CA LEU A 147 29.06 -16.21 -8.53
C LEU A 147 30.25 -16.81 -7.78
N ARG A 148 30.32 -18.15 -7.63
CA ARG A 148 31.35 -18.82 -6.83
C ARG A 148 32.66 -19.00 -7.60
N THR A 149 32.59 -19.23 -8.92
CA THR A 149 33.76 -19.54 -9.76
C THR A 149 34.14 -18.43 -10.73
N HIS A 150 33.29 -17.42 -10.92
CA HIS A 150 33.57 -16.33 -11.85
C HIS A 150 34.78 -15.49 -11.41
N GLU A 151 35.60 -15.11 -12.39
CA GLU A 151 36.73 -14.19 -12.21
C GLU A 151 36.25 -12.76 -12.44
N PHE A 152 36.24 -11.95 -11.38
CA PHE A 152 35.80 -10.56 -11.41
C PHE A 152 36.98 -9.59 -11.66
N ASN A 153 36.71 -8.54 -12.43
CA ASN A 153 37.66 -7.49 -12.79
C ASN A 153 37.56 -6.30 -11.82
N PHE A 154 38.10 -6.49 -10.62
CA PHE A 154 38.05 -5.48 -9.57
C PHE A 154 38.80 -4.20 -9.92
N HIS A 155 38.17 -3.06 -9.65
CA HIS A 155 38.74 -1.73 -9.80
C HIS A 155 38.41 -0.84 -8.60
N HIS A 156 39.19 0.23 -8.44
CA HIS A 156 38.99 1.27 -7.44
C HIS A 156 38.03 2.33 -7.98
N ASP A 157 37.20 2.90 -7.09
CA ASP A 157 36.35 4.04 -7.38
C ASP A 157 36.36 5.01 -6.20
N ASP A 158 36.97 6.16 -6.43
CA ASP A 158 37.20 7.21 -5.42
C ASP A 158 35.87 7.68 -4.80
N ALA A 159 34.79 7.76 -5.58
CA ALA A 159 33.49 8.24 -5.10
C ALA A 159 32.87 7.28 -4.07
N LEU A 160 33.20 5.98 -4.13
CA LEU A 160 32.77 4.98 -3.16
C LEU A 160 33.73 4.90 -1.96
N THR A 161 35.04 4.86 -2.23
CA THR A 161 36.05 4.63 -1.19
C THR A 161 36.20 5.82 -0.24
N ASP A 162 36.01 7.06 -0.74
CA ASP A 162 36.07 8.30 0.06
C ASP A 162 35.13 8.30 1.28
N TYR A 163 34.01 7.56 1.22
CA TYR A 163 33.04 7.44 2.31
C TYR A 163 33.09 6.09 3.01
N LEU A 164 33.24 4.99 2.27
CA LEU A 164 33.24 3.64 2.85
C LEU A 164 34.45 3.37 3.76
N GLU A 165 35.62 3.87 3.39
CA GLU A 165 36.86 3.64 4.16
C GLU A 165 36.98 4.53 5.40
N ARG A 166 36.05 5.48 5.58
CA ARG A 166 35.98 6.29 6.80
C ARG A 166 35.64 5.42 8.01
N PRO A 167 36.42 5.47 9.10
CA PRO A 167 36.17 4.69 10.29
C PRO A 167 34.81 4.94 10.93
N PHE A 168 34.26 3.91 11.58
CA PHE A 168 32.99 3.96 12.31
C PHE A 168 33.09 3.08 13.56
N ALA A 169 32.16 3.21 14.50
CA ALA A 169 32.14 2.38 15.70
C ALA A 169 30.73 1.91 16.06
N ALA A 170 30.65 0.90 16.92
CA ALA A 170 29.40 0.48 17.52
C ALA A 170 29.59 -0.05 18.94
N ALA A 171 28.56 0.15 19.75
CA ALA A 171 28.45 -0.45 21.07
C ALA A 171 27.69 -1.77 20.98
N PHE A 172 28.31 -2.83 21.51
CA PHE A 172 27.69 -4.14 21.67
C PHE A 172 27.64 -4.50 23.15
N LYS A 173 26.45 -4.80 23.65
CA LYS A 173 26.26 -5.30 25.01
C LYS A 173 25.83 -6.75 24.94
N ASP A 174 26.64 -7.64 25.52
CA ASP A 174 26.38 -9.09 25.50
C ASP A 174 26.18 -9.63 24.06
N GLY A 175 26.92 -9.05 23.10
CA GLY A 175 26.83 -9.37 21.67
C GLY A 175 25.63 -8.77 20.92
N LYS A 176 24.75 -8.05 21.61
CA LYS A 176 23.61 -7.33 21.03
C LYS A 176 23.98 -5.87 20.71
N PHE A 177 23.56 -5.37 19.56
CA PHE A 177 23.72 -3.97 19.17
C PHE A 177 22.91 -3.04 20.07
N GLU A 178 23.54 -1.92 20.47
CA GLU A 178 22.88 -0.84 21.20
C GLU A 178 22.85 0.46 20.38
N HIS A 179 23.98 0.91 19.84
CA HIS A 179 24.06 2.07 18.93
C HIS A 179 25.33 2.03 18.07
N ALA A 180 25.34 2.80 16.98
CA ALA A 180 26.47 3.02 16.09
C ALA A 180 26.90 4.49 16.08
N GLU A 181 28.19 4.74 15.95
CA GLU A 181 28.78 6.06 15.72
C GLU A 181 29.24 6.14 14.26
N LEU A 182 28.48 6.88 13.43
CA LEU A 182 28.68 6.99 11.99
C LEU A 182 29.05 8.44 11.62
N GLY A 183 29.86 8.64 10.57
CA GLY A 183 30.32 9.97 10.18
C GLY A 183 29.17 10.90 9.75
N LYS A 184 29.14 12.14 10.24
CA LYS A 184 28.07 13.12 9.94
C LYS A 184 28.01 13.53 8.47
N GLU A 185 29.17 13.69 7.84
CA GLU A 185 29.30 14.13 6.44
C GLU A 185 29.41 12.92 5.49
N GLU A 186 28.53 11.94 5.64
CA GLU A 186 28.47 10.77 4.78
C GLU A 186 27.05 10.57 4.21
N PRO A 187 26.94 10.08 2.96
CA PRO A 187 25.65 9.81 2.35
C PRO A 187 24.95 8.60 3.00
N LEU A 188 23.62 8.53 2.94
CA LEU A 188 22.85 7.47 3.60
C LEU A 188 23.23 6.07 3.12
N TRP A 189 23.62 5.91 1.84
CA TRP A 189 24.05 4.61 1.32
C TRP A 189 25.31 4.09 2.05
N SER A 190 26.25 4.96 2.42
CA SER A 190 27.46 4.60 3.20
C SER A 190 27.06 4.12 4.59
N HIS A 191 26.21 4.88 5.29
CA HIS A 191 25.68 4.50 6.59
C HIS A 191 24.98 3.13 6.55
N ASN A 192 24.17 2.88 5.53
CA ASN A 192 23.43 1.61 5.39
C ASN A 192 24.37 0.42 5.14
N ILE A 193 25.46 0.59 4.38
CA ILE A 193 26.50 -0.43 4.21
C ILE A 193 27.22 -0.71 5.54
N LYS A 194 27.60 0.34 6.28
CA LYS A 194 28.24 0.22 7.60
C LYS A 194 27.33 -0.49 8.61
N LYS A 195 26.04 -0.16 8.65
CA LYS A 195 25.02 -0.90 9.42
C LYS A 195 24.90 -2.36 8.99
N GLY A 196 25.05 -2.65 7.70
CA GLY A 196 25.19 -4.00 7.15
C GLY A 196 26.31 -4.81 7.78
N ILE A 197 27.50 -4.20 7.87
CA ILE A 197 28.68 -4.80 8.50
C ILE A 197 28.43 -5.00 10.00
N LEU A 198 27.93 -3.98 10.71
CA LEU A 198 27.62 -4.09 12.14
C LEU A 198 26.61 -5.21 12.44
N SER A 199 25.62 -5.41 11.58
CA SER A 199 24.64 -6.51 11.70
C SER A 199 25.28 -7.89 11.54
N LEU A 200 26.41 -8.03 10.84
CA LEU A 200 27.14 -9.30 10.75
C LEU A 200 27.83 -9.64 12.08
N PHE A 201 28.39 -8.64 12.77
CA PHE A 201 29.10 -8.83 14.04
C PHE A 201 28.17 -8.91 15.28
N GLN A 202 26.86 -8.67 15.12
CA GLN A 202 25.87 -8.88 16.17
C GLN A 202 25.52 -10.37 16.36
N LEU A 203 25.83 -10.91 17.55
CA LEU A 203 25.60 -12.30 17.95
C LEU A 203 25.17 -12.38 19.43
N ASP A 204 23.87 -12.56 19.70
CA ASP A 204 23.35 -12.75 21.07
C ASP A 204 23.31 -14.25 21.44
N LEU A 205 24.44 -14.78 21.93
CA LEU A 205 24.53 -16.18 22.40
C LEU A 205 24.10 -16.37 23.87
N THR A 206 23.82 -15.28 24.59
CA THR A 206 23.59 -15.29 26.04
C THR A 206 22.27 -15.95 26.45
N LYS A 207 21.24 -15.83 25.60
CA LYS A 207 19.86 -16.27 25.89
C LYS A 207 19.61 -17.77 25.80
N ARG A 208 20.54 -18.55 25.25
CA ARG A 208 20.43 -20.03 25.24
C ARG A 208 20.26 -20.59 26.65
N SER A 209 21.00 -20.04 27.62
CA SER A 209 20.99 -20.49 29.02
C SER A 209 19.67 -20.21 29.76
N GLN A 210 18.91 -19.19 29.33
CA GLN A 210 17.73 -18.70 30.03
C GLN A 210 16.41 -19.28 29.49
N ILE A 211 16.34 -19.59 28.19
CA ILE A 211 15.08 -19.93 27.52
C ILE A 211 14.97 -21.43 27.22
N ASN A 212 16.06 -22.06 26.76
CA ASN A 212 16.08 -23.49 26.46
C ASN A 212 17.47 -24.09 26.73
N PRO A 213 17.84 -24.34 28.00
CA PRO A 213 19.18 -24.79 28.38
C PRO A 213 19.59 -26.15 27.82
N LEU A 214 18.62 -26.97 27.37
CA LEU A 214 18.83 -28.27 26.75
C LEU A 214 18.72 -28.23 25.21
N GLY A 215 18.28 -27.11 24.64
CA GLY A 215 18.10 -26.95 23.20
C GLY A 215 19.37 -26.52 22.49
N ASN A 216 19.55 -27.01 21.26
CA ASN A 216 20.50 -26.44 20.29
C ASN A 216 19.86 -25.28 19.50
N GLU A 217 18.62 -24.91 19.80
CA GLU A 217 17.86 -23.87 19.11
C GLU A 217 17.19 -22.92 20.10
N PHE A 218 17.23 -21.63 19.82
CA PHE A 218 16.47 -20.60 20.54
C PHE A 218 16.07 -19.44 19.62
N VAL A 219 15.02 -18.69 20.00
CA VAL A 219 14.50 -17.56 19.23
C VAL A 219 14.58 -16.29 20.07
N VAL A 220 15.05 -15.21 19.47
CA VAL A 220 15.15 -13.88 20.08
C VAL A 220 14.58 -12.81 19.15
N THR A 221 14.11 -11.71 19.72
CA THR A 221 13.84 -10.50 18.93
C THR A 221 15.11 -9.68 18.86
N GLU A 222 15.55 -9.38 17.64
CA GLU A 222 16.84 -8.74 17.37
C GLU A 222 16.67 -7.57 16.39
N ASP A 223 17.40 -6.48 16.60
CA ASP A 223 17.47 -5.38 15.63
C ASP A 223 18.35 -5.75 14.43
N GLY A 224 18.06 -5.23 13.26
CA GLY A 224 18.85 -5.46 12.07
C GLY A 224 18.40 -4.61 10.90
N LEU A 225 18.90 -4.92 9.71
CA LEU A 225 18.62 -4.13 8.50
C LEU A 225 17.13 -4.01 8.18
N ASN A 226 16.32 -5.00 8.55
CA ASN A 226 14.87 -5.03 8.34
C ASN A 226 14.06 -4.57 9.56
N GLY A 227 14.70 -3.97 10.57
CA GLY A 227 14.12 -3.60 11.86
C GLY A 227 14.18 -4.72 12.89
N MET A 228 13.34 -4.61 13.92
CA MET A 228 13.20 -5.62 14.97
C MET A 228 12.50 -6.86 14.42
N CYS A 229 13.21 -7.98 14.33
CA CYS A 229 12.73 -9.22 13.74
C CYS A 229 12.92 -10.41 14.69
N HIS A 230 12.05 -11.42 14.55
CA HIS A 230 12.29 -12.71 15.19
C HIS A 230 13.45 -13.42 14.50
N THR A 231 14.46 -13.80 15.28
CA THR A 231 15.70 -14.40 14.80
C THR A 231 15.92 -15.72 15.53
N THR A 232 16.04 -16.79 14.76
CA THR A 232 16.31 -18.13 15.25
C THR A 232 17.81 -18.40 15.20
N TYR A 233 18.36 -18.87 16.31
CA TYR A 233 19.73 -19.30 16.45
C TYR A 233 19.77 -20.81 16.61
N VAL A 234 20.57 -21.48 15.77
CA VAL A 234 20.89 -22.91 15.88
C VAL A 234 22.37 -23.02 16.19
N VAL A 235 22.73 -23.62 17.32
CA VAL A 235 24.10 -23.72 17.82
C VAL A 235 24.51 -25.19 17.87
N SER A 236 25.56 -25.52 17.12
CA SER A 236 26.25 -26.81 17.16
C SER A 236 27.64 -26.64 17.78
N GLU A 237 28.11 -27.65 18.48
CA GLU A 237 29.41 -27.65 19.15
C GLU A 237 30.10 -28.98 18.87
N GLU A 238 31.19 -28.93 18.10
CA GLU A 238 31.99 -30.09 17.71
C GLU A 238 33.47 -29.82 18.03
N GLU A 239 34.09 -30.69 18.85
CA GLU A 239 35.55 -30.67 19.12
C GLU A 239 36.14 -29.28 19.48
N GLY A 240 35.42 -28.46 20.25
CA GLY A 240 35.88 -27.12 20.65
C GLY A 240 35.73 -26.03 19.57
N ARG A 241 34.99 -26.32 18.50
CA ARG A 241 34.53 -25.36 17.50
C ARG A 241 33.03 -25.18 17.64
N LEU A 242 32.62 -23.91 17.67
CA LEU A 242 31.21 -23.51 17.77
C LEU A 242 30.74 -23.08 16.38
N GLU A 243 29.72 -23.77 15.87
CA GLU A 243 29.02 -23.39 14.65
C GLU A 243 27.66 -22.82 15.01
N VAL A 244 27.36 -21.63 14.51
CA VAL A 244 26.10 -20.94 14.78
C VAL A 244 25.43 -20.58 13.47
N THR A 245 24.19 -21.01 13.29
CA THR A 245 23.34 -20.57 12.18
C THR A 245 22.29 -19.61 12.72
N LYS A 246 22.25 -18.43 12.13
CA LYS A 246 21.30 -17.36 12.45
C LYS A 246 20.34 -17.18 11.28
N VAL A 247 19.06 -17.40 11.52
CA VAL A 247 17.99 -17.27 10.51
C VAL A 247 17.02 -16.19 10.93
N LYS A 248 16.77 -15.20 10.06
CA LYS A 248 15.80 -14.13 10.34
C LYS A 248 14.45 -14.46 9.73
N ASP A 249 13.42 -14.48 10.57
CA ASP A 249 12.02 -14.55 10.12
C ASP A 249 11.56 -13.14 9.74
N LEU A 250 11.72 -12.82 8.46
CA LEU A 250 11.40 -11.49 7.94
C LEU A 250 9.89 -11.20 8.01
N GLU A 251 9.02 -12.22 8.02
CA GLU A 251 7.56 -12.05 8.16
C GLU A 251 7.15 -11.57 9.55
N LYS A 252 7.98 -11.84 10.56
CA LYS A 252 7.79 -11.40 11.95
C LYS A 252 8.71 -10.25 12.34
N CYS A 253 8.80 -9.24 11.48
CA CYS A 253 9.44 -7.95 11.79
C CYS A 253 8.39 -6.88 12.12
N ASP A 254 8.65 -6.05 13.14
CA ASP A 254 7.70 -5.02 13.59
C ASP A 254 7.47 -3.93 12.54
N ARG A 255 8.54 -3.52 11.85
CA ARG A 255 8.53 -2.51 10.77
C ARG A 255 9.64 -2.81 9.78
N ARG A 256 9.30 -3.30 8.59
CA ARG A 256 10.26 -3.41 7.50
C ARG A 256 10.50 -2.00 6.92
N PRO A 257 11.74 -1.48 6.94
CA PRO A 257 12.04 -0.22 6.31
C PRO A 257 11.89 -0.38 4.79
N PHE A 258 10.97 0.38 4.21
CA PHE A 258 10.83 0.55 2.77
C PHE A 258 10.45 2.00 2.50
N HIS A 259 10.83 2.50 1.33
CA HIS A 259 10.38 3.79 0.82
C HIS A 259 9.61 3.57 -0.47
N PHE A 260 8.46 4.25 -0.59
CA PHE A 260 7.66 4.25 -1.80
C PHE A 260 7.50 5.69 -2.26
N THR A 261 7.93 5.96 -3.48
CA THR A 261 7.81 7.27 -4.13
C THR A 261 6.70 7.19 -5.18
N GLY A 262 5.69 8.05 -5.09
CA GLY A 262 4.55 8.05 -6.02
C GLY A 262 3.19 7.79 -5.39
N THR A 263 2.16 7.64 -6.22
CA THR A 263 0.77 7.42 -5.78
C THR A 263 0.41 5.94 -5.74
N HIS A 264 0.08 5.39 -4.57
CA HIS A 264 -0.47 4.04 -4.46
C HIS A 264 -1.98 4.04 -4.69
N LYS A 265 -2.41 3.69 -5.92
CA LYS A 265 -3.83 3.68 -6.31
C LYS A 265 -4.56 2.37 -6.04
N GLY A 266 -3.82 1.31 -5.73
CA GLY A 266 -4.40 0.00 -5.44
C GLY A 266 -5.06 -0.02 -4.06
N ARG A 267 -6.18 -0.73 -3.93
CA ARG A 267 -6.74 -1.09 -2.62
C ARG A 267 -6.38 -2.55 -2.31
N PRO A 268 -5.96 -2.88 -1.09
CA PRO A 268 -5.64 -4.26 -0.74
C PRO A 268 -6.87 -5.15 -0.92
N CYS A 269 -6.65 -6.33 -1.50
CA CYS A 269 -7.64 -7.35 -1.76
C CYS A 269 -7.36 -8.55 -0.87
N VAL A 270 -7.74 -8.51 0.41
CA VAL A 270 -7.59 -9.67 1.30
C VAL A 270 -8.56 -9.59 2.47
N GLY A 271 -9.59 -10.45 2.44
CA GLY A 271 -10.38 -10.79 3.63
C GLY A 271 -9.78 -11.93 4.45
N CYS A 272 -8.78 -12.66 3.91
CA CYS A 272 -8.15 -13.80 4.55
C CYS A 272 -6.62 -13.80 4.34
N LYS A 273 -5.85 -14.09 5.41
CA LYS A 273 -4.38 -14.13 5.36
C LYS A 273 -3.83 -15.27 4.49
N SER A 274 -4.57 -16.38 4.33
CA SER A 274 -4.14 -17.54 3.54
C SER A 274 -4.21 -17.32 2.02
N GLU A 275 -4.90 -16.29 1.57
CA GLU A 275 -5.04 -15.92 0.14
C GLU A 275 -4.12 -14.74 -0.23
N LYS A 276 -3.32 -14.25 0.72
CA LYS A 276 -2.45 -13.10 0.50
C LYS A 276 -1.26 -13.51 -0.37
N TRP A 277 -1.26 -13.07 -1.64
CA TRP A 277 -0.06 -13.13 -2.46
C TRP A 277 1.02 -12.20 -1.90
N LEU A 278 2.23 -12.72 -1.75
CA LEU A 278 3.40 -11.97 -1.31
C LEU A 278 4.32 -11.76 -2.53
N PRO A 279 4.23 -10.60 -3.21
CA PRO A 279 5.03 -10.36 -4.42
C PRO A 279 6.52 -10.28 -4.14
N LEU A 280 6.94 -10.09 -2.88
CA LEU A 280 8.33 -10.15 -2.45
C LEU A 280 8.45 -11.11 -1.28
N THR A 281 9.25 -12.15 -1.46
CA THR A 281 9.68 -13.06 -0.39
C THR A 281 11.18 -12.96 -0.25
N MET A 282 11.67 -13.07 0.98
CA MET A 282 13.08 -12.86 1.31
C MET A 282 13.49 -13.86 2.38
N THR A 283 14.68 -14.41 2.24
CA THR A 283 15.37 -15.21 3.26
C THR A 283 16.66 -14.50 3.64
N SER A 284 17.05 -14.60 4.91
CA SER A 284 18.32 -14.09 5.39
C SER A 284 18.88 -15.04 6.42
N GLU A 285 20.05 -15.58 6.12
CA GLU A 285 20.77 -16.54 6.94
C GLU A 285 22.23 -16.12 7.07
N VAL A 286 22.81 -16.28 8.26
CA VAL A 286 24.24 -16.12 8.47
C VAL A 286 24.78 -17.33 9.21
N LYS A 287 25.81 -17.97 8.64
CA LYS A 287 26.53 -19.09 9.25
C LYS A 287 27.84 -18.58 9.82
N TYR A 288 28.03 -18.82 11.10
CA TYR A 288 29.20 -18.41 11.85
C TYR A 288 30.04 -19.62 12.22
N ARG A 289 31.35 -19.49 12.02
CA ARG A 289 32.36 -20.38 12.61
C ARG A 289 33.10 -19.61 13.67
N LEU A 290 33.05 -20.07 14.91
CA LEU A 290 33.62 -19.37 16.06
C LEU A 290 34.80 -20.17 16.65
N LYS A 291 35.88 -19.47 17.00
CA LYS A 291 36.99 -20.01 17.81
C LYS A 291 36.76 -19.65 19.28
N GLY A 292 36.87 -20.61 20.19
CA GLY A 292 36.76 -20.37 21.62
C GLY A 292 35.50 -20.98 22.24
N SER A 293 34.95 -20.33 23.25
CA SER A 293 33.79 -20.78 24.03
C SER A 293 32.59 -19.85 23.81
N ARG A 294 31.42 -20.21 24.35
CA ARG A 294 30.20 -19.40 24.22
C ARG A 294 30.31 -18.02 24.87
N GLU A 295 31.17 -17.91 25.88
CA GLU A 295 31.37 -16.68 26.66
C GLU A 295 32.50 -15.82 26.09
N ASN A 296 33.52 -16.45 25.49
CA ASN A 296 34.65 -15.80 24.84
C ASN A 296 34.88 -16.45 23.47
N TYR A 297 34.44 -15.80 22.39
CA TYR A 297 34.54 -16.32 21.03
C TYR A 297 35.03 -15.29 20.00
N VAL A 298 35.99 -15.67 19.19
CA VAL A 298 36.36 -14.88 18.02
C VAL A 298 35.62 -15.42 16.80
N ILE A 299 34.94 -14.54 16.06
CA ILE A 299 34.33 -14.91 14.78
C ILE A 299 35.44 -15.20 13.78
N SER A 300 35.55 -16.45 13.32
CA SER A 300 36.52 -16.84 12.28
C SER A 300 35.95 -16.76 10.86
N CYS A 301 34.65 -17.05 10.69
CA CYS A 301 33.88 -16.70 9.50
C CYS A 301 32.50 -16.23 9.94
N ALA A 302 32.02 -15.14 9.33
CA ALA A 302 30.61 -14.82 9.21
C ALA A 302 30.26 -14.90 7.73
N CYS A 303 29.59 -15.97 7.34
CA CYS A 303 29.26 -16.26 5.95
C CYS A 303 27.74 -16.11 5.77
N GLY A 304 27.30 -14.96 5.27
CA GLY A 304 25.89 -14.59 5.10
C GLY A 304 25.38 -14.82 3.68
N THR A 305 24.13 -15.25 3.61
CA THR A 305 23.40 -15.55 2.38
C THR A 305 21.99 -14.99 2.49
N SER A 306 21.51 -14.34 1.44
CA SER A 306 20.14 -13.88 1.33
C SER A 306 19.63 -14.11 -0.08
N ASP A 307 18.48 -14.76 -0.18
CA ASP A 307 17.75 -14.91 -1.43
C ASP A 307 16.48 -14.07 -1.37
N GLN A 308 16.21 -13.32 -2.44
CA GLN A 308 14.98 -12.57 -2.59
C GLN A 308 14.28 -12.99 -3.87
N VAL A 309 13.00 -13.30 -3.77
CA VAL A 309 12.17 -13.63 -4.93
C VAL A 309 11.11 -12.54 -5.07
N LEU A 310 11.23 -11.78 -6.15
CA LEU A 310 10.27 -10.78 -6.57
C LEU A 310 9.40 -11.39 -7.69
N ALA A 311 8.15 -11.67 -7.37
CA ALA A 311 7.15 -12.31 -8.22
C ALA A 311 5.90 -11.42 -8.34
N PRO A 312 5.97 -10.29 -9.07
CA PRO A 312 4.88 -9.33 -9.16
C PRO A 312 3.69 -9.84 -9.99
N TYR A 313 3.91 -10.85 -10.84
CA TYR A 313 2.89 -11.48 -11.69
C TYR A 313 2.85 -12.99 -11.45
N GLY A 314 2.71 -13.41 -10.19
CA GLY A 314 2.64 -14.83 -9.88
C GLY A 314 3.91 -15.57 -10.29
N ASN A 315 3.73 -16.82 -10.71
CA ASN A 315 4.78 -17.65 -11.30
C ASN A 315 5.06 -17.29 -12.77
N GLY A 316 4.34 -16.33 -13.34
CA GLY A 316 4.49 -15.94 -14.74
C GLY A 316 5.67 -15.03 -15.02
N LYS A 317 6.19 -14.34 -14.00
CA LYS A 317 7.44 -13.58 -14.07
C LYS A 317 8.06 -13.44 -12.69
N THR A 318 9.25 -13.98 -12.53
CA THR A 318 9.96 -14.03 -11.25
C THR A 318 11.39 -13.57 -11.41
N PHE A 319 11.82 -12.67 -10.52
CA PHE A 319 13.20 -12.23 -10.39
C PHE A 319 13.79 -12.79 -9.12
N HIS A 320 15.00 -13.32 -9.21
CA HIS A 320 15.76 -13.82 -8.08
C HIS A 320 16.93 -12.89 -7.82
N VAL A 321 17.06 -12.39 -6.60
CA VAL A 321 18.24 -11.64 -6.15
C VAL A 321 18.98 -12.50 -5.16
N GLN A 322 20.20 -12.87 -5.50
CA GLN A 322 21.11 -13.64 -4.65
C GLN A 322 22.16 -12.71 -4.07
N ILE A 323 22.31 -12.73 -2.76
CA ILE A 323 23.26 -11.89 -2.03
C ILE A 323 24.10 -12.81 -1.15
N ASN A 324 25.40 -12.80 -1.39
CA ASN A 324 26.39 -13.50 -0.57
C ASN A 324 27.35 -12.47 0.01
N ASN A 325 27.58 -12.52 1.31
CA ASN A 325 28.63 -11.74 1.95
C ASN A 325 29.43 -12.63 2.91
N THR A 326 30.73 -12.45 2.97
CA THR A 326 31.60 -13.31 3.78
C THR A 326 32.71 -12.48 4.39
N ALA A 327 32.77 -12.47 5.72
CA ALA A 327 33.89 -11.92 6.49
C ALA A 327 34.68 -13.10 7.08
N THR A 328 35.95 -13.26 6.68
CA THR A 328 36.84 -14.32 7.18
C THR A 328 38.01 -13.70 7.90
N LEU A 329 38.26 -14.12 9.14
CA LEU A 329 39.40 -13.65 9.93
C LEU A 329 40.70 -14.09 9.27
N ILE A 330 41.58 -13.14 8.99
CA ILE A 330 42.90 -13.38 8.38
C ILE A 330 44.04 -13.21 9.37
N ASP A 331 43.98 -12.20 10.25
CA ASP A 331 45.05 -11.89 11.21
C ASP A 331 44.50 -11.32 12.52
N GLU A 332 45.31 -11.46 13.58
CA GLU A 332 45.08 -10.93 14.93
C GLU A 332 46.35 -10.18 15.39
N HIS A 333 46.25 -8.91 15.75
CA HIS A 333 47.37 -8.10 16.22
C HIS A 333 47.16 -7.64 17.67
N GLU A 334 48.20 -7.74 18.51
CA GLU A 334 48.15 -7.26 19.90
C GLU A 334 48.47 -5.77 20.05
N ASN A 335 49.19 -5.17 19.10
CA ASN A 335 49.66 -3.78 19.18
C ASN A 335 49.44 -3.06 17.84
N ALA A 336 48.18 -2.88 17.45
CA ALA A 336 47.80 -2.15 16.25
C ALA A 336 47.71 -0.64 16.49
N ALA A 337 47.84 0.16 15.42
CA ALA A 337 47.57 1.59 15.49
C ALA A 337 46.09 1.83 15.78
N GLU A 338 45.79 2.74 16.71
CA GLU A 338 44.42 3.03 17.11
C GLU A 338 43.61 3.64 15.96
N ILE A 339 42.41 3.11 15.73
CA ILE A 339 41.45 3.71 14.82
C ILE A 339 40.83 4.96 15.47
N SER A 340 41.01 6.12 14.83
CA SER A 340 40.35 7.36 15.19
C SER A 340 39.06 7.54 14.38
N LEU A 341 38.00 8.03 15.04
CA LEU A 341 36.74 8.36 14.38
C LEU A 341 36.78 9.79 13.83
N PRO A 342 36.11 10.05 12.70
CA PRO A 342 35.81 11.42 12.26
C PRO A 342 34.76 12.06 13.19
N GLU A 343 34.21 13.22 12.78
CA GLU A 343 33.03 13.75 13.45
C GLU A 343 31.82 12.82 13.20
N VAL A 344 31.24 12.31 14.29
CA VAL A 344 30.22 11.26 14.27
C VAL A 344 28.87 11.71 14.84
N GLU A 345 27.83 11.01 14.42
CA GLU A 345 26.50 11.02 15.01
C GLU A 345 26.11 9.61 15.47
N SER A 346 25.31 9.56 16.53
CA SER A 346 24.86 8.31 17.15
C SER A 346 23.57 7.82 16.50
N HIS A 347 23.56 6.55 16.09
CA HIS A 347 22.43 5.85 15.44
C HIS A 347 21.98 4.69 16.32
N GLU A 348 20.79 4.78 16.90
CA GLU A 348 20.24 3.77 17.81
C GLU A 348 19.71 2.50 17.12
N ARG A 349 19.68 2.46 15.78
CA ARG A 349 19.05 1.38 15.01
C ARG A 349 19.91 0.92 13.84
N LEU A 350 19.91 -0.40 13.62
CA LEU A 350 20.53 -1.03 12.44
C LEU A 350 19.63 -1.00 11.20
N SER A 351 18.34 -0.69 11.36
CA SER A 351 17.39 -0.67 10.23
C SER A 351 17.83 0.29 9.13
N HIS A 352 17.66 -0.14 7.88
CA HIS A 352 17.93 0.67 6.70
C HIS A 352 17.19 2.01 6.79
N VAL A 353 17.88 3.10 6.50
CA VAL A 353 17.30 4.45 6.47
C VAL A 353 17.16 4.90 5.03
N PHE A 354 15.98 5.39 4.67
CA PHE A 354 15.67 5.94 3.35
C PHE A 354 15.45 7.46 3.45
N PRO A 355 15.66 8.21 2.36
CA PRO A 355 15.35 9.63 2.32
C PRO A 355 13.89 9.88 2.69
N LYS A 356 13.67 10.86 3.57
CA LYS A 356 12.34 11.35 3.96
C LYS A 356 11.94 12.46 3.00
N SER A 357 10.70 12.42 2.53
CA SER A 357 10.25 13.25 1.41
C SER A 357 8.92 13.95 1.69
N GLU A 358 8.49 14.03 2.94
CA GLU A 358 7.09 14.39 3.27
C GLU A 358 6.95 15.51 4.29
N ASP A 359 8.07 16.15 4.66
CA ASP A 359 8.11 17.11 5.76
C ASP A 359 7.85 18.56 5.29
N ALA A 360 7.63 18.78 3.99
CA ALA A 360 7.44 20.12 3.45
C ALA A 360 6.15 20.78 3.95
N VAL A 361 6.28 21.94 4.60
CA VAL A 361 5.15 22.67 5.22
C VAL A 361 4.80 23.94 4.45
N SER A 362 5.77 24.55 3.74
CA SER A 362 5.55 25.77 2.96
C SER A 362 5.71 25.57 1.45
N GLY A 363 5.06 26.43 0.64
CA GLY A 363 5.18 26.40 -0.82
C GLY A 363 6.60 26.71 -1.33
N VAL A 364 7.40 27.43 -0.55
CA VAL A 364 8.81 27.73 -0.90
C VAL A 364 9.67 26.47 -0.84
N GLU A 365 9.44 25.61 0.16
CA GLU A 365 10.12 24.31 0.27
C GLU A 365 9.82 23.39 -0.91
N LEU A 366 8.69 23.57 -1.60
CA LEU A 366 8.40 22.76 -2.80
C LEU A 366 9.35 23.06 -3.98
N GLN A 367 10.10 24.17 -3.94
CA GLN A 367 11.07 24.49 -4.99
C GLN A 367 12.41 23.77 -4.80
N SER A 368 12.64 23.16 -3.63
CA SER A 368 13.87 22.42 -3.37
C SER A 368 13.97 21.17 -4.25
N SER A 369 15.20 20.69 -4.43
CA SER A 369 15.41 19.39 -5.07
C SER A 369 14.66 18.30 -4.33
N ASN A 370 14.18 17.32 -5.08
CA ASN A 370 13.53 16.15 -4.53
C ASN A 370 14.54 15.34 -3.69
N HIS A 371 14.14 14.89 -2.50
CA HIS A 371 15.05 14.18 -1.59
C HIS A 371 15.62 12.90 -2.22
N TYR A 372 14.82 12.18 -3.00
CA TYR A 372 15.28 10.98 -3.71
C TYR A 372 16.34 11.34 -4.78
N VAL A 373 16.15 12.42 -5.52
CA VAL A 373 17.12 12.87 -6.54
C VAL A 373 18.44 13.28 -5.87
N HIS A 374 18.36 14.07 -4.80
CA HIS A 374 19.53 14.57 -4.07
C HIS A 374 20.31 13.43 -3.40
N GLU A 375 19.62 12.58 -2.63
CA GLU A 375 20.25 11.52 -1.83
C GLU A 375 20.96 10.46 -2.68
N PHE A 376 20.40 10.13 -3.85
CA PHE A 376 21.00 9.18 -4.78
C PHE A 376 21.93 9.85 -5.80
N GLY A 377 22.20 11.15 -5.70
CA GLY A 377 23.10 11.88 -6.61
C GLY A 377 22.67 11.78 -8.08
N LEU A 378 21.36 11.74 -8.34
CA LEU A 378 20.85 11.58 -9.70
C LEU A 378 21.06 12.87 -10.49
N THR A 379 21.70 12.74 -11.65
CA THR A 379 22.04 13.87 -12.53
C THR A 379 21.32 13.75 -13.86
N GLY A 380 21.06 14.92 -14.47
CA GLY A 380 20.46 15.04 -15.79
C GLY A 380 21.19 16.09 -16.61
N SER A 381 20.90 16.14 -17.91
CA SER A 381 21.46 17.15 -18.82
C SER A 381 20.34 17.95 -19.45
N LYS A 382 20.40 19.28 -19.24
CA LYS A 382 19.47 20.24 -19.82
C LYS A 382 19.53 20.23 -21.34
N GLU A 383 20.73 20.12 -21.91
CA GLU A 383 20.97 20.11 -23.36
C GLU A 383 20.33 18.89 -24.02
N THR A 384 20.60 17.69 -23.49
CA THR A 384 20.02 16.44 -24.00
C THR A 384 18.50 16.42 -23.85
N PHE A 385 17.96 17.00 -22.78
CA PHE A 385 16.52 17.16 -22.61
C PHE A 385 15.90 18.07 -23.67
N ILE A 386 16.50 19.24 -23.93
CA ILE A 386 15.99 20.20 -24.91
C ILE A 386 16.03 19.61 -26.32
N GLU A 387 17.11 18.91 -26.68
CA GLU A 387 17.22 18.23 -27.97
C GLU A 387 16.16 17.12 -28.11
N GLY A 388 16.05 16.26 -27.09
CA GLY A 388 15.08 15.18 -27.10
C GLY A 388 13.63 15.70 -27.09
N LEU A 389 13.33 16.81 -26.41
CA LEU A 389 12.02 17.46 -26.42
C LEU A 389 11.64 17.94 -27.82
N LYS A 390 12.57 18.59 -28.54
CA LYS A 390 12.36 18.99 -29.94
C LYS A 390 12.14 17.77 -30.84
N ARG A 391 12.93 16.71 -30.64
CA ARG A 391 12.78 15.45 -31.37
C ARG A 391 11.41 14.83 -31.11
N LEU A 392 10.99 14.70 -29.86
CA LEU A 392 9.69 14.16 -29.48
C LEU A 392 8.54 14.94 -30.12
N ALA A 393 8.60 16.28 -30.06
CA ALA A 393 7.60 17.15 -30.66
C ALA A 393 7.55 17.08 -32.20
N SER A 394 8.59 16.55 -32.84
CA SER A 394 8.66 16.36 -34.29
C SER A 394 8.24 14.94 -34.76
N ILE A 395 7.97 14.02 -33.83
CA ILE A 395 7.52 12.67 -34.19
C ILE A 395 6.05 12.73 -34.58
N GLU A 396 5.77 12.48 -35.86
CA GLU A 396 4.43 12.29 -36.39
C GLU A 396 4.26 10.85 -36.84
N TYR A 397 3.11 10.23 -36.59
CA TYR A 397 2.78 8.89 -37.09
C TYR A 397 1.75 9.00 -38.22
N SER A 398 2.12 8.55 -39.42
CA SER A 398 1.21 8.35 -40.54
C SER A 398 0.53 6.97 -40.47
N GLU A 399 -0.53 6.77 -41.26
CA GLU A 399 -1.23 5.48 -41.37
C GLU A 399 -0.31 4.32 -41.79
N GLU A 400 0.72 4.59 -42.58
CA GLU A 400 1.71 3.57 -42.97
C GLU A 400 2.71 3.27 -41.84
N ASP A 401 3.02 4.26 -41.01
CA ASP A 401 3.89 4.09 -39.84
C ASP A 401 3.27 3.17 -38.80
N TYR A 402 1.94 3.16 -38.65
CA TYR A 402 1.27 2.23 -37.74
C TYR A 402 1.44 0.77 -38.16
N LYS A 403 1.64 0.50 -39.46
CA LYS A 403 1.89 -0.86 -39.97
C LYS A 403 3.31 -1.33 -39.68
N ASN A 404 4.29 -0.42 -39.67
CA ASN A 404 5.70 -0.70 -39.42
C ASN A 404 6.22 -0.03 -38.13
N MET A 405 5.37 0.03 -37.10
CA MET A 405 5.64 0.81 -35.87
C MET A 405 6.92 0.38 -35.13
N ARG A 406 7.39 -0.85 -35.35
CA ARG A 406 8.64 -1.37 -34.77
C ARG A 406 9.90 -0.70 -35.32
N ASP A 407 9.85 -0.21 -36.55
CA ASP A 407 11.02 0.33 -37.26
C ASP A 407 11.14 1.86 -37.08
N LYS A 408 10.14 2.50 -36.47
CA LYS A 408 10.10 3.94 -36.20
C LYS A 408 10.60 4.25 -34.78
N PRO A 409 11.26 5.41 -34.54
CA PRO A 409 11.60 5.83 -33.19
C PRO A 409 10.37 5.80 -32.27
N SER A 410 10.49 5.07 -31.16
CA SER A 410 9.41 4.95 -30.20
C SER A 410 9.26 6.27 -29.44
N ALA A 411 8.21 7.04 -29.75
CA ALA A 411 7.88 8.26 -29.02
C ALA A 411 7.69 7.98 -27.53
N SER A 412 7.12 6.83 -27.17
CA SER A 412 6.97 6.40 -25.78
C SER A 412 8.30 6.14 -25.08
N LEU A 413 9.27 5.51 -25.76
CA LEU A 413 10.60 5.30 -25.19
C LEU A 413 11.33 6.64 -25.00
N LEU A 414 11.29 7.51 -26.01
CA LEU A 414 11.88 8.85 -25.91
C LEU A 414 11.23 9.67 -24.80
N PHE A 415 9.90 9.59 -24.64
CA PHE A 415 9.20 10.21 -23.52
C PHE A 415 9.70 9.69 -22.17
N LEU A 416 9.91 8.37 -22.02
CA LEU A 416 10.43 7.79 -20.78
C LEU A 416 11.89 8.22 -20.49
N GLN A 417 12.72 8.33 -21.52
CA GLN A 417 14.08 8.86 -21.39
C GLN A 417 14.08 10.32 -20.95
N LEU A 418 13.23 11.14 -21.59
CA LEU A 418 13.05 12.54 -21.23
C LEU A 418 12.47 12.69 -19.82
N PHE A 419 11.51 11.86 -19.44
CA PHE A 419 10.95 11.81 -18.08
C PHE A 419 12.05 11.52 -17.06
N SER A 420 12.89 10.49 -17.29
CA SER A 420 13.99 10.14 -16.37
C SER A 420 15.00 11.29 -16.21
N ASN A 421 15.31 12.00 -17.29
CA ASN A 421 16.18 13.17 -17.25
C ASN A 421 15.49 14.35 -16.55
N PHE A 422 14.23 14.63 -16.88
CA PHE A 422 13.50 15.76 -16.32
C PHE A 422 13.20 15.62 -14.84
N LEU A 423 13.10 14.40 -14.31
CA LEU A 423 12.96 14.14 -12.87
C LEU A 423 14.07 14.80 -12.04
N THR A 424 15.27 14.97 -12.59
CA THR A 424 16.43 15.51 -11.86
C THR A 424 16.50 17.03 -11.86
N PHE A 425 15.63 17.72 -12.59
CA PHE A 425 15.73 19.17 -12.76
C PHE A 425 15.32 19.91 -11.48
N SER A 426 16.10 20.92 -11.13
CA SER A 426 15.74 21.93 -10.15
C SER A 426 14.64 22.86 -10.66
N TYR A 427 14.00 23.59 -9.75
CA TYR A 427 12.97 24.57 -10.10
C TYR A 427 13.46 25.62 -11.11
N ASP A 428 14.69 26.11 -10.94
CA ASP A 428 15.28 27.12 -11.83
C ASP A 428 15.55 26.55 -13.22
N GLU A 429 16.05 25.31 -13.32
CA GLU A 429 16.25 24.65 -14.62
C GLU A 429 14.93 24.42 -15.36
N ILE A 430 13.85 24.06 -14.65
CA ILE A 430 12.50 23.93 -15.22
C ILE A 430 12.02 25.28 -15.76
N SER A 431 12.13 26.32 -14.94
CA SER A 431 11.73 27.68 -15.28
C SER A 431 12.51 28.21 -16.50
N ASP A 432 13.82 28.06 -16.51
CA ASP A 432 14.68 28.46 -17.61
C ASP A 432 14.33 27.71 -18.89
N THR A 433 14.13 26.39 -18.81
CA THR A 433 13.78 25.57 -19.96
C THR A 433 12.45 26.00 -20.57
N TYR A 434 11.46 26.28 -19.73
CA TYR A 434 10.17 26.79 -20.18
C TYR A 434 10.29 28.18 -20.85
N ASN A 435 10.93 29.13 -20.17
CA ASN A 435 11.01 30.51 -20.65
C ASN A 435 11.87 30.63 -21.92
N GLN A 436 12.99 29.93 -21.98
CA GLN A 436 13.96 30.08 -23.07
C GLN A 436 13.65 29.17 -24.27
N HIS A 437 13.09 27.98 -24.05
CA HIS A 437 12.93 26.99 -25.13
C HIS A 437 11.48 26.62 -25.46
N VAL A 438 10.55 26.75 -24.52
CA VAL A 438 9.12 26.44 -24.77
C VAL A 438 8.39 27.69 -25.27
N LEU A 439 8.50 28.81 -24.58
CA LEU A 439 7.82 30.06 -24.98
C LEU A 439 8.39 30.64 -26.28
N ASN A 440 9.70 30.52 -26.48
CA ASN A 440 10.41 31.04 -27.65
C ASN A 440 10.57 29.98 -28.77
N ALA A 441 9.86 28.85 -28.68
CA ALA A 441 9.90 27.82 -29.71
C ALA A 441 9.42 28.37 -31.09
N PRO A 442 9.99 27.88 -32.21
CA PRO A 442 9.54 28.27 -33.55
C PRO A 442 8.04 27.98 -33.75
N ASN A 443 7.32 28.90 -34.41
CA ASN A 443 5.87 28.85 -34.55
C ASN A 443 5.33 27.51 -35.09
N GLY A 444 6.06 26.83 -35.99
CA GLY A 444 5.64 25.55 -36.56
C GLY A 444 5.51 24.41 -35.53
N ASN A 445 6.39 24.37 -34.51
CA ASN A 445 6.42 23.29 -33.52
C ASN A 445 6.06 23.75 -32.09
N LYS A 446 5.77 25.04 -31.90
CA LYS A 446 5.55 25.65 -30.58
C LYS A 446 4.46 24.95 -29.78
N THR A 447 3.34 24.61 -30.41
CA THR A 447 2.22 23.90 -29.75
C THR A 447 2.60 22.49 -29.32
N HIS A 448 3.33 21.75 -30.17
CA HIS A 448 3.76 20.39 -29.87
C HIS A 448 4.83 20.37 -28.75
N ILE A 449 5.81 21.27 -28.81
CA ILE A 449 6.84 21.43 -27.77
C ILE A 449 6.19 21.80 -26.44
N ARG A 450 5.25 22.76 -26.44
CA ARG A 450 4.52 23.17 -25.23
C ARG A 450 3.71 22.02 -24.64
N SER A 451 2.99 21.27 -25.47
CA SER A 451 2.19 20.13 -25.02
C SER A 451 3.08 19.03 -24.43
N ALA A 452 4.16 18.66 -25.12
CA ALA A 452 5.12 17.67 -24.63
C ALA A 452 5.79 18.09 -23.32
N PHE A 453 6.17 19.36 -23.18
CA PHE A 453 6.73 19.91 -21.95
C PHE A 453 5.73 19.82 -20.78
N LEU A 454 4.47 20.21 -20.99
CA LEU A 454 3.44 20.14 -19.95
C LEU A 454 3.12 18.70 -19.55
N ASP A 455 3.09 17.77 -20.50
CA ASP A 455 2.90 16.34 -20.20
C ASP A 455 4.09 15.77 -19.41
N LEU A 456 5.33 16.12 -19.75
CA LEU A 456 6.53 15.74 -19.00
C LEU A 456 6.55 16.37 -17.59
N LEU A 457 6.16 17.64 -17.47
CA LEU A 457 6.07 18.37 -16.20
C LEU A 457 5.15 17.64 -15.22
N VAL A 458 3.97 17.25 -15.70
CA VAL A 458 3.00 16.56 -14.85
C VAL A 458 3.39 15.11 -14.60
N ALA A 459 4.00 14.43 -15.58
CA ALA A 459 4.47 13.05 -15.39
C ALA A 459 5.58 12.96 -14.34
N SER A 460 6.55 13.90 -14.36
CA SER A 460 7.66 13.99 -13.40
C SER A 460 7.16 14.08 -11.96
N GLY A 461 6.23 15.00 -11.67
CA GLY A 461 5.47 14.99 -10.42
C GLY A 461 6.26 15.20 -9.13
N ASN A 462 7.54 15.57 -9.19
CA ASN A 462 8.33 16.00 -8.03
C ASN A 462 7.91 17.41 -7.61
N ASN A 463 8.16 17.77 -6.35
CA ASN A 463 7.81 19.08 -5.79
C ASN A 463 8.13 20.29 -6.70
N PRO A 464 9.36 20.44 -7.26
CA PRO A 464 9.66 21.60 -8.11
C PRO A 464 8.83 21.65 -9.40
N HIS A 465 8.54 20.49 -10.00
CA HIS A 465 7.66 20.39 -11.18
C HIS A 465 6.23 20.78 -10.83
N ILE A 466 5.75 20.36 -9.66
CA ILE A 466 4.41 20.69 -9.17
C ILE A 466 4.29 22.17 -8.86
N ALA A 467 5.25 22.73 -8.11
CA ALA A 467 5.31 24.14 -7.78
C ALA A 467 5.33 25.01 -9.05
N PHE A 468 6.11 24.63 -10.05
CA PHE A 468 6.15 25.34 -11.33
C PHE A 468 4.82 25.26 -12.08
N GLY A 469 4.20 24.07 -12.16
CA GLY A 469 2.88 23.90 -12.79
C GLY A 469 1.78 24.73 -12.11
N LEU A 470 1.76 24.75 -10.78
CA LEU A 470 0.82 25.56 -9.99
C LEU A 470 1.05 27.06 -10.18
N LYS A 471 2.31 27.51 -10.26
CA LYS A 471 2.65 28.90 -10.60
C LYS A 471 2.08 29.30 -11.96
N LEU A 472 2.19 28.46 -12.99
CA LEU A 472 1.65 28.76 -14.33
C LEU A 472 0.12 28.92 -14.30
N ILE A 473 -0.59 28.07 -13.55
CA ILE A 473 -2.05 28.19 -13.39
C ILE A 473 -2.41 29.48 -12.65
N ASN A 474 -1.77 29.73 -11.50
CA ASN A 474 -2.09 30.89 -10.65
C ASN A 474 -1.85 32.22 -11.38
N ALA A 475 -0.81 32.26 -12.23
CA ALA A 475 -0.49 33.42 -13.06
C ALA A 475 -1.38 33.56 -14.31
N GLY A 476 -2.33 32.64 -14.56
CA GLY A 476 -3.17 32.66 -15.76
C GLY A 476 -2.41 32.49 -17.07
N GLN A 477 -1.24 31.83 -17.04
CA GLN A 477 -0.36 31.64 -18.22
C GLN A 477 -0.72 30.40 -19.05
N LEU A 478 -1.76 29.68 -18.65
CA LEU A 478 -2.28 28.50 -19.33
C LEU A 478 -3.68 28.78 -19.87
N SER A 479 -4.03 28.14 -20.98
CA SER A 479 -5.43 28.06 -21.39
C SER A 479 -6.25 27.25 -20.38
N LEU A 480 -7.59 27.40 -20.39
CA LEU A 480 -8.48 26.62 -19.52
C LEU A 480 -8.29 25.11 -19.68
N ASP A 481 -8.10 24.65 -20.91
CA ASP A 481 -7.93 23.24 -21.27
C ASP A 481 -6.54 22.69 -20.85
N GLU A 482 -5.49 23.51 -20.95
CA GLU A 482 -4.18 23.17 -20.40
C GLU A 482 -4.21 23.08 -18.87
N ALA A 483 -4.84 24.05 -18.20
CA ALA A 483 -4.97 24.07 -16.75
C ALA A 483 -5.81 22.89 -16.22
N ASP A 484 -6.90 22.56 -16.90
CA ASP A 484 -7.76 21.42 -16.55
C ASP A 484 -7.00 20.09 -16.63
N ARG A 485 -6.29 19.85 -17.75
CA ARG A 485 -5.42 18.67 -17.91
C ARG A 485 -4.34 18.60 -16.85
N LEU A 486 -3.70 19.74 -16.54
CA LEU A 486 -2.62 19.82 -15.57
C LEU A 486 -3.12 19.44 -14.17
N LEU A 487 -4.22 20.04 -13.71
CA LEU A 487 -4.82 19.74 -12.40
C LEU A 487 -5.29 18.28 -12.30
N LEU A 488 -5.94 17.77 -13.34
CA LEU A 488 -6.45 16.39 -13.36
C LEU A 488 -5.32 15.36 -13.27
N LYS A 489 -4.25 15.53 -14.07
CA LYS A 489 -3.13 14.59 -14.13
C LYS A 489 -2.16 14.77 -12.95
N MET A 490 -2.00 15.98 -12.42
CA MET A 490 -1.04 16.31 -11.35
C MET A 490 -1.23 15.44 -10.12
N THR A 491 -2.44 15.43 -9.56
CA THR A 491 -2.76 14.68 -8.34
C THR A 491 -2.54 13.17 -8.47
N SER A 492 -2.54 12.65 -9.70
CA SER A 492 -2.29 11.25 -10.01
C SER A 492 -0.82 10.86 -10.17
N ASN A 493 0.07 11.85 -10.33
CA ASN A 493 1.49 11.63 -10.64
C ASN A 493 2.43 12.16 -9.55
N LEU A 494 1.89 12.76 -8.48
CA LEU A 494 2.66 13.23 -7.33
C LEU A 494 3.59 12.14 -6.79
N LYS A 495 4.85 12.53 -6.59
CA LYS A 495 5.88 11.69 -5.94
C LYS A 495 5.87 11.81 -4.43
N GLU A 496 5.49 12.98 -3.93
CA GLU A 496 5.47 13.34 -2.51
C GLU A 496 4.12 13.94 -2.11
N PHE A 497 3.70 13.68 -0.87
CA PHE A 497 2.39 14.06 -0.32
C PHE A 497 2.56 14.84 0.97
N SER A 498 2.80 16.15 0.85
CA SER A 498 3.02 17.03 2.00
C SER A 498 1.88 18.03 2.21
N VAL A 499 1.85 18.65 3.40
CA VAL A 499 0.89 19.71 3.71
C VAL A 499 1.07 20.90 2.77
N ALA A 500 2.32 21.21 2.38
CA ALA A 500 2.62 22.25 1.41
C ALA A 500 1.94 21.99 0.05
N VAL A 501 2.05 20.78 -0.51
CA VAL A 501 1.43 20.44 -1.81
C VAL A 501 -0.09 20.67 -1.76
N VAL A 502 -0.76 20.19 -0.71
CA VAL A 502 -2.21 20.37 -0.56
C VAL A 502 -2.58 21.85 -0.44
N SER A 503 -1.82 22.59 0.36
CA SER A 503 -2.09 24.02 0.61
C SER A 503 -1.93 24.86 -0.66
N GLU A 504 -0.89 24.59 -1.46
CA GLU A 504 -0.66 25.27 -2.74
C GLU A 504 -1.76 24.94 -3.77
N ILE A 505 -2.17 23.66 -3.88
CA ILE A 505 -3.28 23.28 -4.77
C ILE A 505 -4.58 23.97 -4.30
N ALA A 506 -4.88 23.97 -3.01
CA ALA A 506 -6.06 24.63 -2.46
C ALA A 506 -6.05 26.15 -2.72
N SER A 507 -4.88 26.79 -2.60
CA SER A 507 -4.67 28.20 -2.96
C SER A 507 -4.99 28.44 -4.44
N VAL A 508 -4.46 27.60 -5.34
CA VAL A 508 -4.78 27.66 -6.78
C VAL A 508 -6.28 27.47 -7.06
N CYS A 509 -6.96 26.56 -6.36
CA CYS A 509 -8.40 26.38 -6.51
C CYS A 509 -9.22 27.64 -6.15
N ASN A 510 -8.67 28.51 -5.30
CA ASN A 510 -9.27 29.78 -4.88
C ASN A 510 -8.75 31.00 -5.67
N SER A 511 -7.80 30.82 -6.59
CA SER A 511 -7.29 31.89 -7.46
C SER A 511 -8.40 32.51 -8.32
N GLU A 512 -8.20 33.74 -8.79
CA GLU A 512 -9.14 34.42 -9.68
C GLU A 512 -9.34 33.65 -10.99
N PHE A 513 -8.24 33.16 -11.59
CA PHE A 513 -8.27 32.40 -12.83
C PHE A 513 -9.12 31.12 -12.74
N VAL A 514 -8.95 30.33 -11.67
CA VAL A 514 -9.73 29.10 -11.46
C VAL A 514 -11.15 29.41 -11.02
N SER A 515 -11.33 30.39 -10.14
CA SER A 515 -12.65 30.78 -9.62
C SER A 515 -13.56 31.38 -10.68
N ALA A 516 -13.01 31.96 -11.75
CA ALA A 516 -13.77 32.51 -12.88
C ALA A 516 -14.43 31.42 -13.76
N SER A 517 -13.98 30.16 -13.69
CA SER A 517 -14.47 29.06 -14.52
C SER A 517 -15.00 27.91 -13.66
N GLU A 518 -16.33 27.72 -13.63
CA GLU A 518 -16.94 26.63 -12.85
C GLU A 518 -16.42 25.23 -13.22
N PRO A 519 -16.23 24.87 -14.51
CA PRO A 519 -15.63 23.58 -14.87
C PRO A 519 -14.23 23.39 -14.28
N LEU A 520 -13.36 24.39 -14.40
CA LEU A 520 -11.98 24.32 -13.90
C LEU A 520 -11.95 24.25 -12.36
N ARG A 521 -12.81 25.03 -11.70
CA ARG A 521 -13.01 24.96 -10.25
C ARG A 521 -13.46 23.58 -9.80
N SER A 522 -14.42 22.98 -10.52
CA SER A 522 -14.88 21.62 -10.25
C SER A 522 -13.72 20.62 -10.33
N THR A 523 -12.91 20.67 -11.40
CA THR A 523 -11.73 19.80 -11.54
C THR A 523 -10.74 20.00 -10.38
N CYS A 524 -10.44 21.24 -10.01
CA CYS A 524 -9.51 21.55 -8.92
C CYS A 524 -10.00 20.99 -7.57
N ILE A 525 -11.26 21.24 -7.21
CA ILE A 525 -11.86 20.78 -5.95
C ILE A 525 -11.93 19.25 -5.89
N LEU A 526 -12.27 18.59 -7.00
CA LEU A 526 -12.31 17.13 -7.07
C LEU A 526 -10.91 16.51 -6.97
N ALA A 527 -9.91 17.13 -7.61
CA ALA A 527 -8.52 16.68 -7.57
C ALA A 527 -7.94 16.79 -6.15
N VAL A 528 -8.06 17.96 -5.50
CA VAL A 528 -7.53 18.17 -4.14
C VAL A 528 -8.26 17.31 -3.11
N SER A 529 -9.58 17.14 -3.23
CA SER A 529 -10.34 16.26 -2.32
C SER A 529 -9.96 14.79 -2.45
N ALA A 530 -9.67 14.30 -3.68
CA ALA A 530 -9.18 12.94 -3.91
C ALA A 530 -7.78 12.73 -3.34
N LEU A 531 -6.90 13.73 -3.49
CA LEU A 531 -5.56 13.75 -2.90
C LEU A 531 -5.62 13.65 -1.38
N VAL A 532 -6.39 14.54 -0.75
CA VAL A 532 -6.53 14.62 0.71
C VAL A 532 -7.22 13.39 1.29
N GLY A 533 -8.21 12.83 0.59
CA GLY A 533 -8.88 11.59 0.97
C GLY A 533 -8.06 10.31 0.73
N GLY A 534 -6.83 10.41 0.23
CA GLY A 534 -5.98 9.27 -0.12
C GLY A 534 -5.34 8.55 1.08
N ALA A 535 -4.20 7.89 0.81
CA ALA A 535 -3.49 7.02 1.76
C ALA A 535 -2.94 7.73 3.00
N ARG A 536 -2.68 9.05 2.91
CA ARG A 536 -2.13 9.88 4.00
C ARG A 536 -3.22 10.53 4.87
N CYS A 537 -4.48 10.18 4.64
CA CYS A 537 -5.57 10.56 5.54
C CYS A 537 -5.63 9.58 6.72
N ASN A 538 -5.31 10.07 7.91
CA ASN A 538 -5.43 9.29 9.14
C ASN A 538 -6.81 9.50 9.72
N ARG A 539 -7.74 8.62 9.35
CA ARG A 539 -9.14 8.71 9.76
C ARG A 539 -9.31 8.34 11.23
N ALA A 540 -10.14 9.10 11.93
CA ALA A 540 -10.51 8.81 13.30
C ALA A 540 -11.19 7.44 13.40
N THR A 541 -10.81 6.67 14.43
CA THR A 541 -11.38 5.32 14.65
C THR A 541 -12.71 5.35 15.41
N ASN A 542 -13.02 6.48 16.04
CA ASN A 542 -14.20 6.67 16.86
C ASN A 542 -14.66 8.15 16.82
N LEU A 543 -15.84 8.42 17.37
CA LEU A 543 -16.49 9.73 17.28
C LEU A 543 -15.87 10.82 18.18
N LEU A 544 -14.93 10.47 19.06
CA LEU A 544 -14.29 11.40 20.01
C LEU A 544 -12.98 11.96 19.45
N GLU A 545 -12.38 11.27 18.49
CA GLU A 545 -11.14 11.67 17.83
C GLU A 545 -11.44 12.49 16.57
N ALA A 546 -10.55 13.43 16.26
CA ALA A 546 -10.55 14.12 14.98
C ALA A 546 -9.66 13.38 13.97
N ASP A 547 -10.00 13.50 12.69
CA ASP A 547 -9.12 13.06 11.62
C ASP A 547 -7.77 13.81 11.68
N SER A 548 -6.69 13.15 11.26
CA SER A 548 -5.32 13.70 11.28
C SER A 548 -4.57 13.40 9.97
N GLY A 549 -3.30 13.78 9.89
CA GLY A 549 -2.55 13.73 8.62
C GLY A 549 -3.12 14.75 7.62
N LEU A 550 -3.17 14.39 6.33
CA LEU A 550 -3.61 15.32 5.29
C LEU A 550 -5.11 15.67 5.37
N CYS A 551 -5.93 14.83 5.99
CA CYS A 551 -7.36 15.08 6.15
C CYS A 551 -7.73 15.71 7.50
N SER A 552 -6.73 16.30 8.20
CA SER A 552 -7.03 17.09 9.40
C SER A 552 -8.01 18.22 9.08
N PRO A 553 -8.92 18.59 10.00
CA PRO A 553 -9.95 19.59 9.74
C PRO A 553 -9.40 20.91 9.20
N HIS A 554 -8.29 21.39 9.75
CA HIS A 554 -7.66 22.64 9.32
C HIS A 554 -7.20 22.62 7.85
N ILE A 555 -6.68 21.49 7.36
CA ILE A 555 -6.25 21.35 5.97
C ILE A 555 -7.46 21.26 5.04
N VAL A 556 -8.50 20.52 5.44
CA VAL A 556 -9.72 20.37 4.63
C VAL A 556 -10.46 21.70 4.48
N GLU A 557 -10.47 22.53 5.52
CA GLU A 557 -11.10 23.85 5.52
C GLU A 557 -10.54 24.82 4.46
N LEU A 558 -9.34 24.57 3.94
CA LEU A 558 -8.74 25.37 2.86
C LEU A 558 -9.56 25.33 1.55
N PHE A 559 -10.32 24.26 1.31
CA PHE A 559 -11.07 24.08 0.06
C PHE A 559 -12.49 23.50 0.24
N PHE A 560 -12.81 22.94 1.41
CA PHE A 560 -14.10 22.29 1.67
C PHE A 560 -14.65 22.63 3.06
N ASN A 561 -15.93 23.03 3.12
CA ASN A 561 -16.59 23.40 4.37
C ASN A 561 -17.68 22.38 4.75
N TYR A 562 -17.41 21.58 5.79
CA TYR A 562 -18.35 20.58 6.32
C TYR A 562 -19.63 21.16 6.92
N SER A 563 -19.66 22.45 7.26
CA SER A 563 -20.80 23.09 7.91
C SER A 563 -21.91 23.46 6.93
N VAL A 564 -21.63 23.47 5.63
CA VAL A 564 -22.64 23.80 4.60
C VAL A 564 -23.80 22.81 4.65
N THR A 565 -25.02 23.34 4.71
CA THR A 565 -26.27 22.59 4.75
C THR A 565 -26.99 22.64 3.40
N PRO A 566 -27.97 21.75 3.15
CA PRO A 566 -28.78 21.82 1.93
C PRO A 566 -29.54 23.14 1.75
N ASP A 567 -29.90 23.82 2.84
CA ASP A 567 -30.60 25.10 2.80
C ASP A 567 -29.69 26.25 2.32
N ASP A 568 -28.41 26.25 2.75
CA ASP A 568 -27.42 27.25 2.33
C ASP A 568 -27.16 27.23 0.81
N VAL A 569 -27.39 26.08 0.17
CA VAL A 569 -27.11 25.86 -1.25
C VAL A 569 -28.39 25.74 -2.11
N ARG A 570 -29.55 26.11 -1.56
CA ARG A 570 -30.83 26.03 -2.29
C ARG A 570 -30.83 26.84 -3.58
N SER A 571 -30.19 28.00 -3.59
CA SER A 571 -30.09 28.91 -4.76
C SER A 571 -28.88 28.65 -5.67
N ARG A 572 -28.01 27.70 -5.31
CA ARG A 572 -26.80 27.38 -6.09
C ARG A 572 -27.15 26.45 -7.25
N SER A 573 -26.34 26.48 -8.30
CA SER A 573 -26.50 25.57 -9.44
C SER A 573 -26.33 24.11 -9.00
N GLU A 574 -27.11 23.20 -9.61
CA GLU A 574 -27.02 21.76 -9.31
C GLU A 574 -25.63 21.20 -9.60
N GLN A 575 -24.95 21.71 -10.64
CA GLN A 575 -23.56 21.36 -10.95
C GLN A 575 -22.64 21.64 -9.75
N ARG A 576 -22.78 22.83 -9.14
CA ARG A 576 -21.96 23.24 -7.99
C ARG A 576 -22.21 22.36 -6.78
N VAL A 577 -23.48 22.12 -6.45
CA VAL A 577 -23.85 21.25 -5.33
C VAL A 577 -23.30 19.84 -5.54
N THR A 578 -23.40 19.32 -6.76
CA THR A 578 -22.99 17.94 -7.10
C THR A 578 -21.48 17.73 -6.96
N TYR A 579 -20.64 18.65 -7.42
CA TYR A 579 -19.19 18.44 -7.27
C TYR A 579 -18.73 18.55 -5.81
N TYR A 580 -19.39 19.34 -4.96
CA TYR A 580 -19.11 19.36 -3.52
C TYR A 580 -19.59 18.07 -2.82
N ILE A 581 -20.75 17.52 -3.21
CA ILE A 581 -21.16 16.17 -2.78
C ILE A 581 -20.09 15.13 -3.16
N ASN A 582 -19.58 15.20 -4.38
CA ASN A 582 -18.53 14.28 -4.83
C ASN A 582 -17.20 14.48 -4.09
N ALA A 583 -16.83 15.72 -3.79
CA ALA A 583 -15.65 16.05 -3.00
C ALA A 583 -15.74 15.49 -1.57
N ALA A 584 -16.92 15.56 -0.93
CA ALA A 584 -17.15 14.89 0.34
C ALA A 584 -16.96 13.35 0.21
N GLY A 585 -17.48 12.75 -0.86
CA GLY A 585 -17.23 11.34 -1.16
C GLY A 585 -15.74 11.00 -1.31
N ASN A 586 -14.95 11.88 -1.94
CA ASN A 586 -13.50 11.69 -2.08
C ASN A 586 -12.77 11.78 -0.74
N LEU A 587 -13.13 12.74 0.12
CA LEU A 587 -12.55 12.89 1.47
C LEU A 587 -12.78 11.63 2.32
N ALA A 588 -13.99 11.07 2.26
CA ALA A 588 -14.36 9.83 2.94
C ALA A 588 -14.04 9.81 4.46
N THR A 589 -14.16 10.97 5.11
CA THR A 589 -14.05 11.13 6.56
C THR A 589 -15.41 10.90 7.24
N SER A 590 -15.42 10.71 8.56
CA SER A 590 -16.67 10.67 9.33
C SER A 590 -17.48 11.98 9.21
N SER A 591 -16.81 13.12 9.12
CA SER A 591 -17.44 14.42 8.87
C SER A 591 -18.05 14.51 7.47
N ALA A 592 -17.38 13.94 6.46
CA ALA A 592 -17.93 13.84 5.11
C ALA A 592 -19.18 12.96 5.05
N VAL A 593 -19.20 11.83 5.76
CA VAL A 593 -20.41 10.97 5.83
C VAL A 593 -21.60 11.73 6.43
N ARG A 594 -21.37 12.51 7.49
CA ARG A 594 -22.43 13.36 8.09
C ARG A 594 -22.87 14.50 7.17
N TYR A 595 -21.95 15.07 6.40
CA TYR A 595 -22.27 16.02 5.34
C TYR A 595 -23.21 15.38 4.30
N LEU A 596 -22.82 14.22 3.77
CA LEU A 596 -23.57 13.47 2.77
C LEU A 596 -24.95 13.01 3.28
N GLN A 597 -25.05 12.63 4.55
CA GLN A 597 -26.31 12.24 5.18
C GLN A 597 -27.41 13.32 5.03
N ARG A 598 -27.04 14.61 5.14
CA ARG A 598 -27.99 15.71 4.99
C ARG A 598 -28.57 15.80 3.57
N PHE A 599 -27.76 15.48 2.57
CA PHE A 599 -28.17 15.47 1.16
C PHE A 599 -28.91 14.19 0.76
N ALA A 600 -28.68 13.07 1.46
CA ALA A 600 -29.40 11.82 1.24
C ALA A 600 -30.83 11.81 1.83
N HIS A 601 -31.17 12.79 2.67
CA HIS A 601 -32.44 12.87 3.38
C HIS A 601 -33.67 12.95 2.46
N HIS A 602 -34.81 12.39 2.88
CA HIS A 602 -36.01 12.23 2.06
C HIS A 602 -36.67 13.54 1.56
N HIS A 603 -36.40 14.67 2.22
CA HIS A 603 -36.90 15.99 1.80
C HIS A 603 -36.08 16.62 0.65
N GLN A 604 -34.91 16.07 0.33
CA GLN A 604 -34.05 16.63 -0.71
C GLN A 604 -34.52 16.21 -2.11
N PRO A 605 -34.24 17.04 -3.14
CA PRO A 605 -34.44 16.64 -4.54
C PRO A 605 -33.78 15.30 -4.83
N ILE A 606 -34.48 14.45 -5.59
CA ILE A 606 -34.03 13.09 -5.88
C ILE A 606 -32.61 13.04 -6.49
N THR A 607 -32.27 14.03 -7.34
CA THR A 607 -30.93 14.17 -7.95
C THR A 607 -29.83 14.37 -6.91
N ARG A 608 -30.07 15.19 -5.88
CA ARG A 608 -29.11 15.40 -4.79
C ARG A 608 -29.02 14.18 -3.87
N ARG A 609 -30.16 13.50 -3.65
CA ARG A 609 -30.20 12.25 -2.87
C ARG A 609 -29.39 11.14 -3.53
N THR A 610 -29.59 10.92 -4.83
CA THR A 610 -28.83 9.91 -5.58
C THR A 610 -27.35 10.27 -5.63
N ALA A 611 -27.00 11.52 -5.91
CA ALA A 611 -25.61 11.99 -5.87
C ALA A 611 -24.95 11.73 -4.51
N ALA A 612 -25.66 12.01 -3.40
CA ALA A 612 -25.14 11.76 -2.05
C ALA A 612 -24.97 10.27 -1.75
N LEU A 613 -25.94 9.43 -2.14
CA LEU A 613 -25.83 7.97 -1.97
C LEU A 613 -24.71 7.38 -2.82
N TRP A 614 -24.49 7.85 -4.04
CA TRP A 614 -23.35 7.42 -4.85
C TRP A 614 -22.01 7.91 -4.29
N ALA A 615 -21.94 9.14 -3.76
CA ALA A 615 -20.76 9.62 -3.06
C ALA A 615 -20.44 8.81 -1.79
N LEU A 616 -21.46 8.32 -1.08
CA LEU A 616 -21.29 7.45 0.08
C LEU A 616 -20.60 6.11 -0.26
N THR A 617 -20.65 5.64 -1.51
CA THR A 617 -20.00 4.37 -1.90
C THR A 617 -18.48 4.39 -1.68
N ARG A 618 -17.84 5.55 -1.86
CA ARG A 618 -16.41 5.77 -1.56
C ARG A 618 -16.12 5.76 -0.05
N THR A 619 -17.12 6.12 0.75
CA THR A 619 -17.00 6.20 2.21
C THR A 619 -17.38 4.90 2.93
N ALA A 620 -18.19 4.05 2.28
CA ALA A 620 -18.78 2.85 2.85
C ALA A 620 -17.74 1.82 3.37
N PRO A 621 -16.63 1.52 2.65
CA PRO A 621 -15.62 0.59 3.15
C PRO A 621 -14.85 1.15 4.36
N LEU A 622 -14.76 2.48 4.48
CA LEU A 622 -13.94 3.17 5.47
C LEU A 622 -14.73 3.54 6.74
N ASN A 623 -16.04 3.75 6.61
CA ASN A 623 -16.94 4.17 7.69
C ASN A 623 -18.17 3.25 7.77
N ALA A 624 -17.95 1.94 7.65
CA ALA A 624 -18.99 0.92 7.44
C ALA A 624 -20.19 1.05 8.39
N ALA A 625 -19.96 1.16 9.70
CA ALA A 625 -21.04 1.26 10.69
C ALA A 625 -21.89 2.53 10.51
N LEU A 626 -21.24 3.68 10.30
CA LEU A 626 -21.93 4.97 10.15
C LEU A 626 -22.73 5.00 8.84
N VAL A 627 -22.13 4.58 7.73
CA VAL A 627 -22.84 4.53 6.44
C VAL A 627 -24.02 3.57 6.51
N ARG A 628 -23.83 2.38 7.08
CA ARG A 628 -24.90 1.37 7.22
C ARG A 628 -26.08 1.89 8.04
N SER A 629 -25.84 2.70 9.07
CA SER A 629 -26.90 3.34 9.87
C SER A 629 -27.77 4.33 9.08
N ILE A 630 -27.21 4.92 8.02
CA ILE A 630 -27.90 5.86 7.13
C ILE A 630 -28.69 5.12 6.05
N VAL A 631 -28.07 4.12 5.40
CA VAL A 631 -28.65 3.51 4.19
C VAL A 631 -29.61 2.36 4.47
N LEU A 632 -29.52 1.68 5.61
CA LEU A 632 -30.46 0.58 5.94
C LEU A 632 -31.92 1.05 6.02
N PRO A 633 -32.27 2.14 6.74
CA PRO A 633 -33.65 2.64 6.76
C PRO A 633 -34.16 3.04 5.36
N ILE A 634 -33.28 3.58 4.52
CA ILE A 634 -33.62 3.96 3.14
C ILE A 634 -33.92 2.72 2.29
N TYR A 635 -33.13 1.66 2.42
CA TYR A 635 -33.33 0.39 1.71
C TYR A 635 -34.64 -0.30 2.13
N GLU A 636 -34.94 -0.35 3.42
CA GLU A 636 -36.14 -1.02 3.97
C GLU A 636 -37.44 -0.26 3.66
N ASN A 637 -37.38 1.04 3.41
CA ASN A 637 -38.56 1.85 3.11
C ASN A 637 -39.08 1.55 1.69
N THR A 638 -40.14 0.75 1.60
CA THR A 638 -40.76 0.37 0.32
C THR A 638 -41.43 1.54 -0.43
N SER A 639 -41.61 2.69 0.22
CA SER A 639 -42.13 3.91 -0.41
C SER A 639 -41.04 4.70 -1.15
N GLU A 640 -39.76 4.37 -0.96
CA GLU A 640 -38.66 5.04 -1.66
C GLU A 640 -38.56 4.61 -3.13
N PRO A 641 -38.17 5.52 -4.04
CA PRO A 641 -37.96 5.19 -5.46
C PRO A 641 -36.89 4.12 -5.66
N LEU A 642 -37.04 3.31 -6.72
CA LEU A 642 -36.07 2.26 -7.06
C LEU A 642 -34.62 2.72 -7.05
N VAL A 643 -34.30 3.86 -7.69
CA VAL A 643 -32.92 4.36 -7.80
C VAL A 643 -32.29 4.66 -6.44
N VAL A 644 -33.09 5.15 -5.49
CA VAL A 644 -32.67 5.46 -4.11
C VAL A 644 -32.42 4.16 -3.34
N ARG A 645 -33.34 3.20 -3.42
CA ARG A 645 -33.21 1.89 -2.75
C ARG A 645 -32.04 1.07 -3.34
N ALA A 646 -31.84 1.13 -4.65
CA ALA A 646 -30.72 0.46 -5.34
C ALA A 646 -29.37 1.04 -4.91
N ALA A 647 -29.22 2.38 -4.87
CA ALA A 647 -28.00 3.02 -4.38
C ALA A 647 -27.74 2.71 -2.90
N ALA A 648 -28.79 2.67 -2.07
CA ALA A 648 -28.69 2.24 -0.67
C ALA A 648 -28.22 0.78 -0.54
N PHE A 649 -28.75 -0.13 -1.35
CA PHE A 649 -28.32 -1.53 -1.39
C PHE A 649 -26.83 -1.69 -1.75
N ILE A 650 -26.35 -0.98 -2.77
CA ILE A 650 -24.92 -1.01 -3.15
C ILE A 650 -24.04 -0.53 -1.99
N ASN A 651 -24.43 0.55 -1.30
CA ASN A 651 -23.72 1.00 -0.10
C ASN A 651 -23.68 -0.08 0.98
N ILE A 652 -24.81 -0.76 1.25
CA ILE A 652 -24.86 -1.86 2.22
C ILE A 652 -23.83 -2.93 1.86
N LEU A 653 -23.77 -3.38 0.60
CA LEU A 653 -22.79 -4.37 0.15
C LEU A 653 -21.34 -3.93 0.37
N LEU A 654 -21.03 -2.67 0.07
CA LEU A 654 -19.70 -2.09 0.22
C LEU A 654 -19.28 -1.91 1.70
N THR A 655 -20.22 -1.99 2.64
CA THR A 655 -19.89 -2.05 4.08
C THR A 655 -19.45 -3.44 4.55
N GLU A 656 -19.33 -4.43 3.65
CA GLU A 656 -19.03 -5.83 3.97
C GLU A 656 -19.94 -6.44 5.05
N PRO A 657 -21.26 -6.56 4.79
CA PRO A 657 -22.23 -6.98 5.80
C PRO A 657 -21.96 -8.40 6.32
N ASP A 658 -22.37 -8.63 7.57
CA ASP A 658 -22.35 -9.96 8.18
C ASP A 658 -23.42 -10.86 7.58
N LEU A 659 -23.25 -12.17 7.76
CA LEU A 659 -24.17 -13.18 7.22
C LEU A 659 -25.63 -12.95 7.67
N PHE A 660 -25.87 -12.54 8.91
CA PHE A 660 -27.23 -12.33 9.40
C PHE A 660 -27.97 -11.24 8.60
N LEU A 661 -27.26 -10.15 8.26
CA LEU A 661 -27.82 -9.03 7.52
C LEU A 661 -28.08 -9.41 6.06
N LEU A 662 -27.16 -10.17 5.45
CA LEU A 662 -27.38 -10.71 4.11
C LEU A 662 -28.60 -11.66 4.06
N ARG A 663 -28.79 -12.50 5.08
CA ARG A 663 -29.96 -13.37 5.20
C ARG A 663 -31.25 -12.58 5.40
N HIS A 664 -31.22 -11.51 6.20
CA HIS A 664 -32.35 -10.59 6.36
C HIS A 664 -32.75 -9.96 5.03
N ILE A 665 -31.80 -9.36 4.31
CA ILE A 665 -32.02 -8.78 2.97
C ILE A 665 -32.64 -9.81 2.03
N ALA A 666 -32.07 -11.02 1.98
CA ALA A 666 -32.58 -12.08 1.13
C ALA A 666 -34.00 -12.53 1.50
N ARG A 667 -34.34 -12.55 2.79
CA ARG A 667 -35.70 -12.90 3.25
C ARG A 667 -36.70 -11.81 2.91
N SER A 668 -36.37 -10.54 3.16
CA SER A 668 -37.21 -9.37 2.84
C SER A 668 -37.48 -9.27 1.34
N LEU A 669 -36.51 -9.64 0.50
CA LEU A 669 -36.63 -9.58 -0.96
C LEU A 669 -37.74 -10.49 -1.52
N ILE A 670 -38.09 -11.58 -0.82
CA ILE A 670 -39.18 -12.49 -1.23
C ILE A 670 -40.51 -11.74 -1.32
N ASP A 671 -40.75 -10.87 -0.34
CA ASP A 671 -42.02 -10.17 -0.13
C ASP A 671 -41.97 -8.70 -0.61
N ASP A 672 -40.85 -8.25 -1.21
CA ASP A 672 -40.68 -6.86 -1.66
C ASP A 672 -41.64 -6.48 -2.81
N PRO A 673 -42.35 -5.35 -2.76
CA PRO A 673 -43.33 -5.00 -3.79
C PRO A 673 -42.72 -4.64 -5.16
N SER A 674 -41.42 -4.33 -5.24
CA SER A 674 -40.76 -3.88 -6.48
C SER A 674 -40.05 -5.02 -7.21
N ASP A 675 -40.62 -5.48 -8.33
CA ASP A 675 -39.97 -6.46 -9.21
C ASP A 675 -38.59 -6.00 -9.72
N GLN A 676 -38.43 -4.70 -9.91
CA GLN A 676 -37.18 -4.12 -10.37
C GLN A 676 -36.08 -4.22 -9.30
N LEU A 677 -36.41 -3.96 -8.04
CA LEU A 677 -35.45 -4.12 -6.94
C LEU A 677 -35.11 -5.60 -6.72
N VAL A 678 -36.12 -6.48 -6.77
CA VAL A 678 -35.94 -7.94 -6.68
C VAL A 678 -34.97 -8.45 -7.74
N SER A 679 -35.15 -8.02 -9.00
CA SER A 679 -34.24 -8.38 -10.09
C SER A 679 -32.83 -7.81 -9.86
N PHE A 680 -32.72 -6.54 -9.50
CA PHE A 680 -31.43 -5.89 -9.28
C PHE A 680 -30.63 -6.59 -8.19
N VAL A 681 -31.20 -6.72 -6.98
CA VAL A 681 -30.53 -7.34 -5.83
C VAL A 681 -30.17 -8.80 -6.12
N SER A 682 -31.10 -9.59 -6.67
CA SER A 682 -30.84 -11.01 -6.91
C SER A 682 -29.76 -11.26 -7.96
N THR A 683 -29.72 -10.45 -9.02
CA THR A 683 -28.65 -10.53 -10.05
C THR A 683 -27.30 -10.07 -9.52
N THR A 684 -27.26 -8.99 -8.72
CA THR A 684 -26.01 -8.57 -8.05
C THR A 684 -25.46 -9.66 -7.14
N LEU A 685 -26.28 -10.27 -6.28
CA LEU A 685 -25.82 -11.30 -5.35
C LEU A 685 -25.37 -12.58 -6.06
N ARG A 686 -26.08 -13.01 -7.11
CA ARG A 686 -25.64 -14.14 -7.95
C ARG A 686 -24.33 -13.84 -8.68
N GLY A 687 -24.20 -12.64 -9.24
CA GLY A 687 -22.97 -12.20 -9.92
C GLY A 687 -21.74 -12.22 -9.01
N ILE A 688 -21.90 -11.93 -7.71
CA ILE A 688 -20.81 -12.06 -6.72
C ILE A 688 -20.45 -13.53 -6.49
N VAL A 689 -21.44 -14.41 -6.31
CA VAL A 689 -21.20 -15.85 -6.06
C VAL A 689 -20.55 -16.54 -7.26
N ASP A 690 -20.94 -16.16 -8.48
CA ASP A 690 -20.41 -16.70 -9.73
C ASP A 690 -19.06 -16.08 -10.12
N SER A 691 -18.61 -15.04 -9.42
CA SER A 691 -17.39 -14.33 -9.77
C SER A 691 -16.15 -15.17 -9.44
N LYS A 692 -15.21 -15.19 -10.40
CA LYS A 692 -13.87 -15.75 -10.24
C LYS A 692 -12.85 -14.71 -9.73
N PHE A 693 -13.29 -13.49 -9.49
CA PHE A 693 -12.42 -12.41 -9.04
C PHE A 693 -12.01 -12.63 -7.57
N PRO A 694 -10.71 -12.59 -7.23
CA PRO A 694 -10.25 -12.95 -5.88
C PRO A 694 -10.96 -12.21 -4.74
N CYS A 695 -11.19 -10.91 -4.90
CA CYS A 695 -11.78 -10.08 -3.83
C CYS A 695 -13.27 -10.36 -3.59
N ALA A 696 -13.93 -11.08 -4.51
CA ALA A 696 -15.31 -11.49 -4.31
C ALA A 696 -15.43 -12.72 -3.38
N HIS A 697 -14.33 -13.44 -3.13
CA HIS A 697 -14.35 -14.75 -2.47
C HIS A 697 -15.02 -14.71 -1.09
N ALA A 698 -14.57 -13.82 -0.20
CA ALA A 698 -15.11 -13.71 1.16
C ALA A 698 -16.62 -13.40 1.18
N MET A 699 -17.10 -12.57 0.25
CA MET A 699 -18.53 -12.28 0.12
C MET A 699 -19.29 -13.47 -0.47
N ALA A 700 -18.73 -14.12 -1.49
CA ALA A 700 -19.30 -15.31 -2.12
C ALA A 700 -19.49 -16.44 -1.11
N GLU A 701 -18.53 -16.66 -0.20
CA GLU A 701 -18.66 -17.66 0.88
C GLU A 701 -19.86 -17.39 1.79
N LYS A 702 -20.07 -16.14 2.20
CA LYS A 702 -21.27 -15.76 2.98
C LYS A 702 -22.54 -16.01 2.16
N LEU A 703 -22.55 -15.60 0.89
CA LEU A 703 -23.72 -15.69 0.02
C LEU A 703 -24.13 -17.11 -0.36
N ARG A 704 -23.22 -18.10 -0.31
CA ARG A 704 -23.55 -19.53 -0.46
C ARG A 704 -24.57 -20.02 0.57
N TYR A 705 -24.62 -19.40 1.75
CA TYR A 705 -25.62 -19.69 2.80
C TYR A 705 -26.88 -18.81 2.70
N VAL A 706 -26.93 -17.91 1.72
CA VAL A 706 -28.01 -16.93 1.52
C VAL A 706 -28.85 -17.30 0.31
N LEU A 707 -28.22 -17.56 -0.84
CA LEU A 707 -28.93 -17.88 -2.10
C LEU A 707 -29.92 -19.06 -2.01
N PRO A 708 -29.66 -20.14 -1.24
CA PRO A 708 -30.62 -21.24 -1.10
C PRO A 708 -31.99 -20.84 -0.53
N LEU A 709 -32.12 -19.68 0.11
CA LEU A 709 -33.40 -19.14 0.55
C LEU A 709 -34.36 -18.84 -0.62
N TRP A 710 -33.83 -18.77 -1.85
CA TRP A 710 -34.57 -18.39 -3.06
C TRP A 710 -34.88 -19.57 -3.99
N ASP A 711 -34.30 -20.76 -3.75
CA ASP A 711 -34.39 -21.91 -4.66
C ASP A 711 -35.83 -22.31 -4.98
N ASN A 712 -36.75 -22.15 -4.02
CA ASN A 712 -38.16 -22.49 -4.19
C ASN A 712 -39.07 -21.25 -4.44
N VAL A 713 -38.49 -20.07 -4.65
CA VAL A 713 -39.25 -18.83 -4.86
C VAL A 713 -39.32 -18.51 -6.35
N ARG A 714 -40.45 -18.88 -6.98
CA ARG A 714 -40.65 -18.76 -8.45
C ARG A 714 -40.29 -17.40 -9.02
N ARG A 715 -40.60 -16.30 -8.31
CA ARG A 715 -40.32 -14.93 -8.76
C ARG A 715 -38.83 -14.63 -8.91
N LEU A 716 -38.00 -15.16 -8.01
CA LEU A 716 -36.55 -14.96 -8.00
C LEU A 716 -35.81 -15.87 -9.00
N ASN A 717 -36.45 -16.94 -9.45
CA ASN A 717 -35.90 -17.89 -10.42
C ASN A 717 -36.28 -17.60 -11.88
N LYS A 718 -37.00 -16.50 -12.15
CA LYS A 718 -37.31 -16.10 -13.51
C LYS A 718 -36.05 -15.60 -14.23
N PRO A 719 -35.88 -15.92 -15.53
CA PRO A 719 -34.80 -15.33 -16.31
C PRO A 719 -35.02 -13.82 -16.40
N VAL A 720 -33.92 -13.08 -16.35
CA VAL A 720 -33.92 -11.63 -16.43
C VAL A 720 -34.25 -11.20 -17.86
N ASP A 721 -35.26 -10.36 -18.02
CA ASP A 721 -35.57 -9.72 -19.29
C ASP A 721 -34.83 -8.38 -19.42
N ILE A 722 -34.63 -7.89 -20.64
CA ILE A 722 -34.09 -6.56 -20.91
C ILE A 722 -34.91 -5.46 -20.21
N THR A 723 -36.18 -5.70 -19.89
CA THR A 723 -36.97 -4.72 -19.16
C THR A 723 -36.66 -4.66 -17.66
N GLN A 724 -35.87 -5.56 -17.11
CA GLN A 724 -35.59 -5.58 -15.68
C GLN A 724 -34.27 -4.88 -15.35
N SER A 725 -34.19 -4.38 -14.12
CA SER A 725 -32.97 -3.83 -13.55
C SER A 725 -32.08 -4.99 -13.14
N SER A 726 -30.81 -4.94 -13.51
CA SER A 726 -29.92 -6.09 -13.42
C SER A 726 -28.45 -5.68 -13.32
N THR A 727 -27.66 -6.54 -12.71
CA THR A 727 -26.21 -6.46 -12.70
C THR A 727 -25.64 -7.66 -13.44
N TYR A 728 -24.76 -7.39 -14.39
CA TYR A 728 -23.97 -8.38 -15.12
C TYR A 728 -22.54 -8.32 -14.64
N THR A 729 -22.00 -9.46 -14.22
CA THR A 729 -20.61 -9.58 -13.76
C THR A 729 -19.85 -10.52 -14.69
N MET A 730 -18.81 -10.00 -15.32
CA MET A 730 -17.84 -10.76 -16.10
C MET A 730 -16.55 -10.77 -15.32
N SER A 731 -15.98 -11.95 -15.06
CA SER A 731 -14.71 -12.02 -14.32
C SER A 731 -13.85 -13.18 -14.76
N GLY A 732 -12.54 -12.99 -14.61
CA GLY A 732 -11.51 -13.98 -14.84
C GLY A 732 -10.40 -13.84 -13.82
N TYR A 733 -9.70 -14.93 -13.58
CA TYR A 733 -8.51 -14.94 -12.75
C TYR A 733 -7.55 -16.00 -13.29
N SER A 734 -6.27 -15.63 -13.38
CA SER A 734 -5.18 -16.48 -13.80
C SER A 734 -4.31 -16.79 -12.60
N HIS A 735 -4.34 -18.05 -12.15
CA HIS A 735 -3.47 -18.54 -11.09
C HIS A 735 -1.97 -18.47 -11.45
N GLN A 736 -1.63 -18.64 -12.74
CA GLN A 736 -0.22 -18.57 -13.18
C GLN A 736 0.35 -17.17 -12.97
N TYR A 737 -0.41 -16.14 -13.34
CA TYR A 737 0.06 -14.75 -13.30
C TYR A 737 -0.34 -14.01 -12.03
N ASP A 738 -1.06 -14.65 -11.11
CA ASP A 738 -1.76 -14.00 -9.98
C ASP A 738 -2.45 -12.68 -10.40
N THR A 739 -3.16 -12.72 -11.53
CA THR A 739 -3.87 -11.55 -12.07
C THR A 739 -5.32 -11.90 -12.34
N GLY A 740 -6.19 -10.94 -12.06
CA GLY A 740 -7.63 -11.09 -12.29
C GLY A 740 -8.21 -9.85 -12.91
N SER A 741 -9.37 -10.01 -13.52
CA SER A 741 -10.17 -8.89 -14.00
C SER A 741 -11.64 -9.12 -13.67
N GLN A 742 -12.34 -8.04 -13.42
CA GLN A 742 -13.78 -8.03 -13.22
C GLN A 742 -14.37 -6.81 -13.89
N THR A 743 -15.33 -7.05 -14.77
CA THR A 743 -16.18 -6.01 -15.33
C THR A 743 -17.59 -6.17 -14.78
N ILE A 744 -18.13 -5.11 -14.22
CA ILE A 744 -19.50 -5.07 -13.71
C ILE A 744 -20.27 -4.05 -14.54
N VAL A 745 -21.40 -4.48 -15.10
CA VAL A 745 -22.36 -3.59 -15.77
C VAL A 745 -23.67 -3.66 -15.01
N SER A 746 -24.05 -2.58 -14.34
CA SER A 746 -25.31 -2.45 -13.61
C SER A 746 -26.25 -1.51 -14.35
N ILE A 747 -27.48 -1.97 -14.57
CA ILE A 747 -28.53 -1.22 -15.27
C ILE A 747 -29.71 -1.06 -14.31
N ILE A 748 -30.00 0.17 -13.93
CA ILE A 748 -31.19 0.53 -13.16
C ILE A 748 -32.21 1.10 -14.15
N ARG A 749 -33.31 0.39 -14.34
CA ARG A 749 -34.39 0.77 -15.25
C ARG A 749 -35.26 1.86 -14.64
N SER A 750 -35.82 2.72 -15.49
CA SER A 750 -36.82 3.66 -15.02
C SER A 750 -38.16 2.98 -14.74
N GLU A 751 -38.94 3.58 -13.84
CA GLU A 751 -40.32 3.16 -13.56
C GLU A 751 -41.32 3.71 -14.60
N ASP A 752 -40.96 4.76 -15.32
CA ASP A 752 -41.84 5.56 -16.19
C ASP A 752 -41.31 5.76 -17.63
N SER A 753 -40.19 5.13 -17.95
CA SER A 753 -39.45 5.26 -19.22
C SER A 753 -39.00 3.88 -19.73
N PHE A 754 -38.81 3.77 -21.05
CA PHE A 754 -38.21 2.59 -21.68
C PHE A 754 -36.67 2.65 -21.64
N LEU A 755 -36.09 3.84 -21.48
CA LEU A 755 -34.67 4.03 -21.27
C LEU A 755 -34.30 3.68 -19.83
N PRO A 756 -33.10 3.13 -19.60
CA PRO A 756 -32.59 3.00 -18.24
C PRO A 756 -32.42 4.39 -17.60
N HIS A 757 -32.62 4.44 -16.29
CA HIS A 757 -32.33 5.63 -15.51
C HIS A 757 -30.82 5.77 -15.31
N THR A 758 -30.16 4.66 -14.93
CA THR A 758 -28.72 4.62 -14.68
C THR A 758 -28.10 3.40 -15.34
N ILE A 759 -26.96 3.60 -16.01
CA ILE A 759 -26.04 2.54 -16.44
C ILE A 759 -24.71 2.82 -15.76
N TYR A 760 -24.22 1.86 -14.98
CA TYR A 760 -22.90 1.88 -14.37
C TYR A 760 -22.06 0.76 -14.98
N ALA A 761 -20.89 1.09 -15.50
CA ALA A 761 -19.92 0.14 -16.01
C ALA A 761 -18.58 0.36 -15.31
N SER A 762 -18.05 -0.65 -14.64
CA SER A 762 -16.76 -0.60 -13.98
C SER A 762 -15.87 -1.76 -14.42
N SER A 763 -14.59 -1.49 -14.62
CA SER A 763 -13.55 -2.49 -14.87
C SER A 763 -12.49 -2.40 -13.78
N GLN A 764 -12.26 -3.52 -13.12
CA GLN A 764 -11.29 -3.69 -12.05
C GLN A 764 -10.29 -4.76 -12.46
N VAL A 765 -9.03 -4.55 -12.11
CA VAL A 765 -7.98 -5.56 -12.22
C VAL A 765 -7.38 -5.83 -10.85
N TYR A 766 -7.08 -7.10 -10.63
CA TYR A 766 -6.35 -7.59 -9.48
C TYR A 766 -4.94 -7.95 -9.91
N GLY A 767 -3.95 -7.58 -9.11
CA GLY A 767 -2.56 -8.01 -9.25
C GLY A 767 -1.75 -7.64 -8.01
N ALA A 768 -0.78 -8.48 -7.65
CA ALA A 768 0.10 -8.28 -6.51
C ALA A 768 -0.65 -7.98 -5.19
N GLY A 769 -1.76 -8.69 -4.94
CA GLY A 769 -2.58 -8.52 -3.73
C GLY A 769 -3.45 -7.25 -3.67
N ASN A 770 -3.52 -6.47 -4.76
CA ASN A 770 -4.28 -5.22 -4.82
C ASN A 770 -5.31 -5.22 -5.95
N VAL A 771 -6.40 -4.46 -5.77
CA VAL A 771 -7.34 -4.09 -6.83
C VAL A 771 -7.07 -2.69 -7.31
N TYR A 772 -7.05 -2.52 -8.62
CA TYR A 772 -7.00 -1.24 -9.30
C TYR A 772 -8.29 -1.08 -10.11
N GLU A 773 -8.93 0.08 -9.98
CA GLU A 773 -10.03 0.46 -10.85
C GLU A 773 -9.44 1.08 -12.12
N LEU A 774 -9.65 0.42 -13.27
CA LEU A 774 -9.14 0.91 -14.56
C LEU A 774 -10.05 1.98 -15.12
N LEU A 775 -11.35 1.74 -15.03
CA LEU A 775 -12.37 2.59 -15.60
C LEU A 775 -13.67 2.41 -14.81
N ALA A 776 -14.31 3.52 -14.48
CA ALA A 776 -15.68 3.55 -14.02
C ALA A 776 -16.43 4.62 -14.82
N LEU A 777 -17.54 4.22 -15.45
CA LEU A 777 -18.41 5.10 -16.20
C LEU A 777 -19.82 4.98 -15.64
N THR A 778 -20.43 6.13 -15.37
CA THR A 778 -21.84 6.22 -14.98
C THR A 778 -22.55 7.10 -15.99
N PHE A 779 -23.61 6.57 -16.57
CA PHE A 779 -24.57 7.34 -17.36
C PHE A 779 -25.86 7.43 -16.55
N GLU A 780 -26.32 8.65 -16.28
CA GLU A 780 -27.57 8.94 -15.60
C GLU A 780 -28.40 9.90 -16.46
N GLN A 781 -29.69 9.64 -16.61
CA GLN A 781 -30.58 10.48 -17.40
C GLN A 781 -31.89 10.78 -16.69
N TRP A 782 -32.38 11.99 -16.90
CA TRP A 782 -33.67 12.46 -16.42
C TRP A 782 -34.45 13.06 -17.59
N GLY A 783 -35.48 12.36 -18.07
CA GLY A 783 -36.41 12.87 -19.09
C GLY A 783 -35.88 12.87 -20.53
N LEU A 784 -34.85 12.08 -20.83
CA LEU A 784 -34.26 11.96 -22.18
C LEU A 784 -35.27 11.38 -23.21
N ASP A 785 -36.35 10.76 -22.73
CA ASP A 785 -37.41 10.18 -23.55
C ASP A 785 -37.98 11.13 -24.59
N ARG A 786 -38.11 12.43 -24.27
CA ARG A 786 -38.69 13.41 -25.22
C ARG A 786 -37.82 13.56 -26.46
N LEU A 787 -36.50 13.63 -26.27
CA LEU A 787 -35.53 13.76 -27.36
C LEU A 787 -35.45 12.47 -28.17
N VAL A 788 -35.37 11.31 -27.48
CA VAL A 788 -35.29 10.02 -28.16
C VAL A 788 -36.58 9.70 -28.91
N ASN A 789 -37.75 10.00 -28.35
CA ASN A 789 -39.02 9.83 -29.06
C ASN A 789 -39.14 10.78 -30.27
N ALA A 790 -38.59 12.00 -30.21
CA ALA A 790 -38.58 12.91 -31.36
C ALA A 790 -37.70 12.39 -32.52
N LEU A 791 -36.60 11.69 -32.21
CA LEU A 791 -35.67 11.17 -33.21
C LEU A 791 -36.05 9.79 -33.74
N VAL A 792 -36.52 8.89 -32.87
CA VAL A 792 -36.66 7.44 -33.13
C VAL A 792 -37.87 6.81 -32.43
N GLY A 793 -38.84 7.65 -32.02
CA GLY A 793 -40.15 7.21 -31.52
C GLY A 793 -41.03 6.62 -32.63
N PRO A 794 -42.13 5.94 -32.25
CA PRO A 794 -43.06 5.38 -33.23
C PRO A 794 -43.69 6.51 -34.07
N THR A 795 -43.66 6.36 -35.39
CA THR A 795 -44.35 7.23 -36.34
C THR A 795 -45.42 6.41 -37.09
N PRO A 796 -46.59 7.00 -37.41
CA PRO A 796 -47.62 6.30 -38.18
C PRO A 796 -47.04 5.73 -39.49
N GLY A 797 -47.18 4.43 -39.70
CA GLY A 797 -46.69 3.71 -40.90
C GLY A 797 -45.23 3.21 -40.85
N SER A 798 -44.48 3.43 -39.76
CA SER A 798 -43.10 2.91 -39.61
C SER A 798 -43.01 1.73 -38.63
N THR A 799 -42.39 0.63 -39.07
CA THR A 799 -42.06 -0.52 -38.21
C THR A 799 -40.70 -0.40 -37.50
N ARG A 800 -39.88 0.60 -37.89
CA ARG A 800 -38.56 0.85 -37.29
C ARG A 800 -38.68 1.88 -36.17
N ASN A 801 -38.93 1.40 -34.96
CA ASN A 801 -38.91 2.22 -33.75
C ASN A 801 -38.16 1.49 -32.63
N LEU A 802 -37.54 2.27 -31.72
CA LEU A 802 -36.82 1.69 -30.57
C LEU A 802 -37.75 1.01 -29.55
N TRP A 803 -39.06 1.27 -29.63
CA TRP A 803 -40.07 0.66 -28.77
C TRP A 803 -40.17 -0.86 -28.96
N ASN A 804 -39.90 -1.34 -30.18
CA ASN A 804 -39.86 -2.77 -30.50
C ASN A 804 -38.64 -3.49 -29.88
N VAL A 805 -37.58 -2.75 -29.52
CA VAL A 805 -36.31 -3.31 -28.99
C VAL A 805 -36.16 -3.09 -27.50
N LEU A 806 -36.60 -1.94 -26.96
CA LEU A 806 -36.40 -1.57 -25.54
C LEU A 806 -37.66 -1.75 -24.68
N GLY A 807 -38.78 -2.16 -25.30
CA GLY A 807 -40.08 -2.31 -24.67
C GLY A 807 -40.92 -1.02 -24.67
N ARG A 808 -42.21 -1.15 -24.37
CA ARG A 808 -43.12 0.00 -24.26
C ARG A 808 -42.80 0.84 -23.02
N ARG A 809 -43.09 2.14 -23.09
CA ARG A 809 -43.02 3.04 -21.92
C ARG A 809 -43.83 2.48 -20.77
N ARG A 810 -43.27 2.53 -19.56
CA ARG A 810 -43.85 1.96 -18.34
C ARG A 810 -44.66 3.01 -17.60
N PHE A 811 -45.59 2.54 -16.78
CA PHE A 811 -46.42 3.39 -15.93
C PHE A 811 -46.08 3.14 -14.48
N THR A 812 -45.91 4.20 -13.70
CA THR A 812 -45.82 4.09 -12.25
C THR A 812 -47.14 3.54 -11.71
N ARG A 813 -47.08 2.79 -10.59
CA ARG A 813 -48.27 2.19 -9.96
C ARG A 813 -49.29 3.25 -9.50
N GLN A 814 -48.86 4.51 -9.38
CA GLN A 814 -49.66 5.68 -8.98
C GLN A 814 -50.15 6.52 -10.18
N ALA A 815 -49.83 6.15 -11.42
CA ALA A 815 -50.31 6.88 -12.59
C ALA A 815 -51.85 6.80 -12.64
N SER A 816 -52.51 7.97 -12.59
CA SER A 816 -53.97 8.05 -12.70
C SER A 816 -54.45 7.40 -14.00
N GLU A 817 -55.63 6.79 -13.97
CA GLU A 817 -56.23 6.16 -15.14
C GLU A 817 -56.36 7.15 -16.32
N THR A 818 -56.57 8.42 -16.00
CA THR A 818 -56.55 9.55 -16.94
C THR A 818 -55.17 9.80 -17.53
N ASN A 819 -54.10 9.82 -16.72
CA ASN A 819 -52.73 9.98 -17.24
C ASN A 819 -52.28 8.78 -18.07
N ARG A 820 -52.69 7.56 -17.70
CA ARG A 820 -52.43 6.35 -18.49
C ARG A 820 -53.13 6.45 -19.84
N LYS A 821 -54.42 6.77 -19.87
CA LYS A 821 -55.18 7.02 -21.11
C LYS A 821 -54.59 8.15 -21.96
N HIS A 822 -54.22 9.28 -21.36
CA HIS A 822 -53.71 10.43 -22.09
C HIS A 822 -52.33 10.18 -22.71
N ILE A 823 -51.49 9.37 -22.05
CA ILE A 823 -50.19 8.95 -22.57
C ILE A 823 -50.36 7.82 -23.59
N GLU A 824 -51.23 6.83 -23.34
CA GLU A 824 -51.57 5.77 -24.30
C GLU A 824 -52.19 6.33 -25.60
N GLN A 825 -52.98 7.40 -25.50
CA GLN A 825 -53.53 8.15 -26.63
C GLN A 825 -52.53 9.08 -27.32
N ALA A 826 -51.49 9.54 -26.59
CA ALA A 826 -50.39 10.32 -27.16
C ALA A 826 -49.31 9.45 -27.83
N LEU A 827 -49.42 8.12 -27.70
CA LEU A 827 -48.66 7.19 -28.52
C LEU A 827 -49.42 7.00 -29.84
N PRO A 828 -48.78 7.22 -31.00
CA PRO A 828 -49.43 6.88 -32.26
C PRO A 828 -49.74 5.38 -32.24
N ILE A 829 -51.03 5.08 -32.13
CA ILE A 829 -51.58 3.76 -32.37
C ILE A 829 -51.23 3.41 -33.82
N ALA A 830 -50.77 2.17 -34.02
CA ALA A 830 -50.41 1.60 -35.31
C ALA A 830 -51.45 1.85 -36.40
#